data_AF-A0A317JJM4-F1
#
_entry.id   AF-A0A317JJM4-F1
#
_cell.length_a   1.000
_cell.length_b   1.000
_cell.length_c   1.000
_cell.angle_alpha   90.00
_cell.angle_beta   90.00
_cell.angle_gamma   90.00
#
_symmetry.space_group_name_H-M   'P 1'
#
loop_
_entity.id
_entity.type
_entity.pdbx_description
1 polymer ?
#
loop_
_entity_poly.entity_id
_entity_poly.type
_entity_poly.pdbx_seq_one_letter_code
_entity_poly.pdbx_strand_id
1 'polypeptide(L)'
;MKDPDFWIVFSCFIFGAIISAVSLRPAPPELVLEVDAQVAGGHLFEVYVNNEFDSPRQLPIKAGRLTYRFERIPFRIEALRLDPTDLTNTNFRIYSLRFVAPDGKLLKEVAGRDLPVTVVNAQACGEKDAGTPPESFCYNSTNNDPIAHISSTFDFRKDVLGPPGTTLTGLVSGWLDQLTFQLNKNQKIIYVIAAELIFLFLFVTSFKDLIIRILLLAGYHLGLFAVLWLAQVLPFQPPPVAHALGRSSFFGYAKIKDFFVIYAASLVVSALGLGLSRLTSSLCGSSFQAVSERIENQSQKLRFLPFYMLLSIPIIFLFKFPPMESLKQAILHPFHDLGWDSENVFTWKFLYEMGKIPIIDFFYPYGNQNSYLGPFPSDLLLRALHQTILVLNIVWGSFLILQRKMLPFLMTLIAFLLMGHLEWTVGIDRYFFSFSIVLLFWGFIRSGNRGVFEIIFLASTVLWQFTFEPHQAAYVLVSLSIGTAFQVLTWWRFGSQKENSRFALLTLLMSSILIFAALVVRAGLGELGPFLLFLKVTSLLAVVGAFPAATQEWVRGGYDYQYNEALLTDFILILQFWTAFLVPSAFRNRFATLFGFLLSSLAFIQIIFIKQLIRPHIANQLLAIPFLIIVIFTMFFLAELRRSKFYLALVALCLGLGLSGLGYGFPMRPLKELMDNISSLNTNLKATREIFRHEHQELVNSYFAPETIHFAGFDGAELSSFLKSSGLSDHRVAWAPQKEPRVFIFSDQSALYVALRQPTPYSLTYYDGASLELQNRLVDWVKNNPIDLILFNPGELEFDGVPSLLRNPFIFQHVVLTYKFDRKFHSFDFLQKRPSDEAIDWVYWSKTLGKDLNYGFVGLLSNHDKLTAECRNDCSETFLNIEADELTECPPAKILIGEVAFNIKYNCRPHSTVHIALNRLWFWSLAKATGLEPQIILPEGVRWNVEQRKSIRPFLY
;
A
#
# COMPACT_ATOMS: atom_id res chain seq x y z
N MET A 1 22.58 -26.67 38.71
CA MET A 1 23.34 -25.85 37.74
C MET A 1 22.88 -24.40 37.89
N LYS A 2 23.71 -23.54 38.48
CA LYS A 2 23.37 -22.14 38.81
C LYS A 2 23.97 -21.12 37.85
N ASP A 3 24.68 -21.58 36.82
CA ASP A 3 25.29 -20.70 35.84
C ASP A 3 24.22 -20.27 34.83
N PRO A 4 23.76 -19.00 34.86
CA PRO A 4 22.82 -18.51 33.87
C PRO A 4 23.40 -18.63 32.45
N ASP A 5 24.72 -18.61 32.29
CA ASP A 5 25.39 -18.66 30.99
C ASP A 5 25.19 -20.02 30.28
N PHE A 6 25.06 -21.13 31.02
CA PHE A 6 24.76 -22.44 30.45
C PHE A 6 23.33 -22.53 29.89
N TRP A 7 22.34 -22.03 30.65
CA TRP A 7 20.95 -22.02 30.21
C TRP A 7 20.75 -21.10 29.01
N ILE A 8 21.53 -20.02 28.91
CA ILE A 8 21.56 -19.13 27.75
C ILE A 8 22.04 -19.87 26.49
N VAL A 9 23.18 -20.54 26.57
CA VAL A 9 23.74 -21.27 25.42
C VAL A 9 22.80 -22.39 25.00
N PHE A 10 22.23 -23.11 25.96
CA PHE A 10 21.29 -24.19 25.70
C PHE A 10 20.00 -23.68 25.04
N SER A 11 19.43 -22.57 25.52
CA SER A 11 18.23 -21.97 24.92
C SER A 11 18.48 -21.36 23.56
N CYS A 12 19.59 -20.65 23.33
CA CYS A 12 19.95 -20.13 22.00
C CYS A 12 20.23 -21.26 21.01
N PHE A 13 20.85 -22.36 21.46
CA PHE A 13 21.10 -23.52 20.63
C PHE A 13 19.80 -24.26 20.28
N ILE A 14 18.91 -24.47 21.26
CA ILE A 14 17.58 -25.05 21.01
C ILE A 14 16.76 -24.15 20.11
N PHE A 15 16.78 -22.83 20.31
CA PHE A 15 16.02 -21.88 19.50
C PHE A 15 16.57 -21.78 18.08
N GLY A 16 17.89 -21.66 17.91
CA GLY A 16 18.56 -21.71 16.61
C GLY A 16 18.35 -23.06 15.91
N ALA A 17 18.29 -24.16 16.64
CA ALA A 17 17.95 -25.48 16.12
C ALA A 17 16.48 -25.60 15.72
N ILE A 18 15.54 -24.99 16.47
CA ILE A 18 14.12 -24.93 16.12
C ILE A 18 13.93 -24.09 14.86
N ILE A 19 14.54 -22.91 14.78
CA ILE A 19 14.49 -22.04 13.58
C ILE A 19 15.11 -22.76 12.39
N SER A 20 16.27 -23.37 12.56
CA SER A 20 16.92 -24.13 11.49
C SER A 20 16.05 -25.32 11.08
N ALA A 21 15.41 -26.02 12.02
CA ALA A 21 14.50 -27.13 11.73
C ALA A 21 13.19 -26.67 11.05
N VAL A 22 12.69 -25.48 11.35
CA VAL A 22 11.51 -24.87 10.69
C VAL A 22 11.87 -24.38 9.28
N SER A 23 13.10 -23.88 9.09
CA SER A 23 13.51 -23.23 7.84
C SER A 23 14.16 -24.21 6.84
N LEU A 24 14.85 -25.25 7.31
CA LEU A 24 15.45 -26.32 6.50
C LEU A 24 14.46 -27.43 6.13
N ARG A 25 13.19 -27.33 6.55
CA ARG A 25 12.16 -28.28 6.09
C ARG A 25 11.92 -28.06 4.60
N PRO A 26 11.92 -29.13 3.79
CA PRO A 26 11.65 -29.02 2.35
C PRO A 26 10.32 -28.31 2.13
N ALA A 27 10.23 -27.55 1.04
CA ALA A 27 8.97 -26.93 0.63
C ALA A 27 7.85 -27.98 0.64
N PRO A 28 6.63 -27.62 1.10
CA PRO A 28 5.51 -28.55 1.10
C PRO A 28 5.39 -29.26 -0.26
N PRO A 29 4.98 -30.55 -0.27
CA PRO A 29 4.53 -31.17 -1.50
C PRO A 29 3.41 -30.29 -2.09
N GLU A 30 3.54 -29.84 -3.32
CA GLU A 30 2.54 -28.93 -3.89
C GLU A 30 1.31 -29.71 -4.38
N LEU A 31 0.10 -29.21 -4.09
CA LEU A 31 -1.11 -29.76 -4.70
C LEU A 31 -1.17 -29.38 -6.18
N VAL A 32 -1.96 -30.14 -6.91
CA VAL A 32 -2.36 -29.84 -8.27
C VAL A 32 -3.85 -29.51 -8.26
N LEU A 33 -4.21 -28.36 -8.83
CA LEU A 33 -5.59 -28.00 -9.12
C LEU A 33 -5.85 -28.31 -10.59
N GLU A 34 -6.74 -29.26 -10.83
CA GLU A 34 -7.25 -29.59 -12.15
C GLU A 34 -8.61 -28.93 -12.34
N VAL A 35 -8.68 -27.96 -13.25
CA VAL A 35 -9.90 -27.26 -13.63
C VAL A 35 -10.38 -27.84 -14.95
N ASP A 36 -11.46 -28.60 -14.94
CA ASP A 36 -12.11 -29.05 -16.17
C ASP A 36 -12.97 -27.91 -16.71
N ALA A 37 -12.55 -27.29 -17.80
CA ALA A 37 -13.20 -26.13 -18.37
C ALA A 37 -13.21 -26.14 -19.90
N GLN A 38 -14.21 -25.49 -20.46
CA GLN A 38 -14.28 -25.14 -21.88
C GLN A 38 -14.29 -23.63 -21.99
N VAL A 39 -13.29 -23.06 -22.67
CA VAL A 39 -13.18 -21.62 -22.89
C VAL A 39 -13.20 -21.39 -24.39
N ALA A 40 -14.11 -20.54 -24.87
CA ALA A 40 -14.34 -20.34 -26.31
C ALA A 40 -13.23 -19.53 -27.00
N GLY A 41 -12.47 -18.73 -26.26
CA GLY A 41 -11.41 -17.88 -26.78
C GLY A 41 -10.54 -17.27 -25.67
N GLY A 42 -9.41 -16.68 -26.05
CA GLY A 42 -8.45 -16.07 -25.14
C GLY A 42 -7.04 -16.62 -25.28
N HIS A 43 -6.09 -15.96 -24.65
CA HIS A 43 -4.69 -16.35 -24.61
C HIS A 43 -4.35 -17.07 -23.31
N LEU A 44 -4.86 -16.60 -22.16
CA LEU A 44 -4.46 -17.08 -20.83
C LEU A 44 -5.66 -17.42 -19.93
N PHE A 45 -5.57 -18.56 -19.25
CA PHE A 45 -6.41 -18.92 -18.10
C PHE A 45 -5.56 -18.68 -16.84
N GLU A 46 -6.01 -17.77 -15.98
CA GLU A 46 -5.33 -17.43 -14.73
C GLU A 46 -6.03 -18.01 -13.50
N VAL A 47 -5.22 -18.38 -12.51
CA VAL A 47 -5.70 -18.83 -11.20
C VAL A 47 -4.93 -18.14 -10.09
N TYR A 48 -5.69 -17.46 -9.24
CA TYR A 48 -5.24 -16.81 -8.02
C TYR A 48 -5.68 -17.66 -6.84
N VAL A 49 -4.75 -17.99 -5.95
CA VAL A 49 -5.01 -18.87 -4.80
C VAL A 49 -4.64 -18.16 -3.52
N ASN A 50 -5.58 -18.15 -2.58
CA ASN A 50 -5.59 -17.37 -1.34
C ASN A 50 -5.65 -15.87 -1.58
N ASN A 51 -4.85 -15.35 -2.50
CA ASN A 51 -4.62 -13.94 -2.69
C ASN A 51 -4.86 -13.49 -4.14
N GLU A 52 -5.72 -12.50 -4.33
CA GLU A 52 -6.11 -11.94 -5.63
C GLU A 52 -5.09 -10.96 -6.24
N PHE A 53 -4.05 -10.56 -5.50
CA PHE A 53 -3.01 -9.62 -5.96
C PHE A 53 -1.63 -10.25 -6.14
N ASP A 54 -1.48 -11.55 -5.83
CA ASP A 54 -0.25 -12.28 -6.15
C ASP A 54 -0.16 -12.57 -7.65
N SER A 55 1.05 -12.88 -8.14
CA SER A 55 1.22 -13.32 -9.52
C SER A 55 0.37 -14.57 -9.78
N PRO A 56 -0.53 -14.55 -10.78
CA PRO A 56 -1.38 -15.68 -11.08
C PRO A 56 -0.58 -16.89 -11.55
N ARG A 57 -1.18 -18.07 -11.40
CA ARG A 57 -0.76 -19.25 -12.16
C ARG A 57 -1.47 -19.19 -13.51
N GLN A 58 -0.71 -19.12 -14.58
CA GLN A 58 -1.23 -18.94 -15.93
C GLN A 58 -1.02 -20.20 -16.76
N LEU A 59 -2.03 -20.56 -17.56
CA LEU A 59 -1.92 -21.59 -18.59
C LEU A 59 -2.49 -21.06 -19.92
N PRO A 60 -1.90 -21.43 -21.06
CA PRO A 60 -2.44 -21.02 -22.35
C PRO A 60 -3.81 -21.65 -22.61
N ILE A 61 -4.76 -20.85 -23.06
CA ILE A 61 -6.08 -21.33 -23.46
C ILE A 61 -5.97 -22.11 -24.78
N LYS A 62 -6.69 -23.23 -24.85
CA LYS A 62 -6.78 -24.05 -26.07
C LYS A 62 -8.24 -24.33 -26.37
N ALA A 63 -8.56 -24.43 -27.66
CA ALA A 63 -9.93 -24.67 -28.11
C ALA A 63 -10.47 -26.02 -27.63
N GLY A 64 -11.72 -26.03 -27.14
CA GLY A 64 -12.44 -27.23 -26.68
C GLY A 64 -12.50 -27.35 -25.15
N ARG A 65 -13.13 -28.44 -24.66
CA ARG A 65 -13.16 -28.79 -23.24
C ARG A 65 -11.85 -29.47 -22.86
N LEU A 66 -11.15 -28.94 -21.88
CA LEU A 66 -9.84 -29.41 -21.43
C LEU A 66 -9.73 -29.35 -19.91
N THR A 67 -8.88 -30.20 -19.36
CA THR A 67 -8.45 -30.08 -17.97
C THR A 67 -7.20 -29.22 -17.89
N TYR A 68 -7.34 -28.02 -17.33
CA TYR A 68 -6.25 -27.11 -17.03
C TYR A 68 -5.60 -27.52 -15.71
N ARG A 69 -4.31 -27.84 -15.74
CA ARG A 69 -3.59 -28.41 -14.60
C ARG A 69 -2.64 -27.37 -14.00
N PHE A 70 -3.08 -26.72 -12.94
CA PHE A 70 -2.31 -25.72 -12.22
C PHE A 70 -1.52 -26.40 -11.11
N GLU A 71 -0.20 -26.31 -11.19
CA GLU A 71 0.71 -26.85 -10.19
C GLU A 71 0.96 -25.83 -9.07
N ARG A 72 1.72 -26.22 -8.05
CA ARG A 72 2.12 -25.34 -6.96
C ARG A 72 0.99 -24.87 -6.06
N ILE A 73 -0.09 -25.62 -5.92
CA ILE A 73 -1.28 -25.19 -5.17
C ILE A 73 -1.08 -25.48 -3.66
N PRO A 74 -1.37 -24.51 -2.76
CA PRO A 74 -1.26 -24.73 -1.32
C PRO A 74 -2.33 -25.70 -0.79
N PHE A 75 -2.02 -26.41 0.30
CA PHE A 75 -2.95 -27.34 0.96
C PHE A 75 -4.16 -26.69 1.62
N ARG A 76 -4.05 -25.42 1.97
CA ARG A 76 -5.15 -24.61 2.49
C ARG A 76 -5.43 -23.50 1.49
N ILE A 77 -6.65 -23.50 1.01
CA ILE A 77 -7.19 -22.58 0.01
C ILE A 77 -8.34 -21.86 0.70
N GLU A 78 -8.15 -20.62 1.12
CA GLU A 78 -9.18 -19.78 1.75
C GLU A 78 -10.02 -19.05 0.71
N ALA A 79 -9.38 -18.64 -0.38
CA ALA A 79 -10.01 -18.05 -1.55
C ALA A 79 -9.42 -18.66 -2.82
N LEU A 80 -10.25 -18.86 -3.83
CA LEU A 80 -9.83 -19.30 -5.15
C LEU A 80 -10.51 -18.39 -6.18
N ARG A 81 -9.71 -17.65 -6.95
CA ARG A 81 -10.18 -16.82 -8.05
C ARG A 81 -9.71 -17.44 -9.36
N LEU A 82 -10.64 -17.62 -10.29
CA LEU A 82 -10.39 -18.13 -11.63
C LEU A 82 -10.70 -17.02 -12.63
N ASP A 83 -9.74 -16.69 -13.48
CA ASP A 83 -9.93 -15.74 -14.58
C ASP A 83 -9.80 -16.54 -15.88
N PRO A 84 -10.93 -17.03 -16.42
CA PRO A 84 -10.93 -18.09 -17.41
C PRO A 84 -10.58 -17.62 -18.82
N THR A 85 -10.53 -16.31 -19.08
CA THR A 85 -10.19 -15.71 -20.37
C THR A 85 -9.80 -14.25 -20.20
N ASP A 86 -8.93 -13.76 -21.07
CA ASP A 86 -8.50 -12.37 -21.18
C ASP A 86 -9.23 -11.61 -22.32
N LEU A 87 -10.33 -12.16 -22.82
CA LEU A 87 -11.13 -11.56 -23.90
C LEU A 87 -12.56 -11.26 -23.46
N THR A 88 -13.11 -10.17 -24.01
CA THR A 88 -14.53 -9.78 -23.84
C THR A 88 -15.47 -10.63 -24.70
N ASN A 89 -16.73 -10.80 -24.28
CA ASN A 89 -17.79 -11.54 -24.97
C ASN A 89 -17.43 -13.01 -25.28
N THR A 90 -16.61 -13.61 -24.43
CA THR A 90 -16.15 -14.99 -24.57
C THR A 90 -16.91 -15.88 -23.60
N ASN A 91 -17.46 -16.98 -24.12
CA ASN A 91 -18.11 -18.00 -23.29
C ASN A 91 -17.06 -18.86 -22.59
N PHE A 92 -17.25 -19.08 -21.29
CA PHE A 92 -16.51 -20.08 -20.56
C PHE A 92 -17.45 -20.94 -19.70
N ARG A 93 -17.10 -22.23 -19.60
CA ARG A 93 -17.79 -23.24 -18.80
C ARG A 93 -16.80 -23.95 -17.91
N ILE A 94 -17.13 -24.11 -16.63
CA ILE A 94 -16.36 -24.90 -15.67
C ILE A 94 -17.20 -26.11 -15.29
N TYR A 95 -16.67 -27.30 -15.52
CA TYR A 95 -17.34 -28.58 -15.28
C TYR A 95 -16.99 -29.17 -13.93
N SER A 96 -15.73 -29.07 -13.47
CA SER A 96 -15.34 -29.45 -12.13
C SER A 96 -14.00 -28.86 -11.71
N LEU A 97 -13.78 -28.82 -10.39
CA LEU A 97 -12.49 -28.56 -9.77
C LEU A 97 -12.03 -29.81 -9.03
N ARG A 98 -10.84 -30.32 -9.37
CA ARG A 98 -10.23 -31.49 -8.74
C ARG A 98 -8.94 -31.09 -8.05
N PHE A 99 -8.84 -31.39 -6.76
CA PHE A 99 -7.64 -31.18 -5.96
C PHE A 99 -6.90 -32.50 -5.85
N VAL A 100 -5.70 -32.58 -6.41
CA VAL A 100 -4.92 -33.81 -6.52
C VAL A 100 -3.62 -33.65 -5.71
N ALA A 101 -3.32 -34.66 -4.92
CA ALA A 101 -2.07 -34.75 -4.17
C ALA A 101 -0.87 -34.99 -5.11
N PRO A 102 0.36 -34.67 -4.68
CA PRO A 102 1.55 -34.86 -5.52
C PRO A 102 1.83 -36.32 -5.90
N ASP A 103 1.30 -37.29 -5.16
CA ASP A 103 1.36 -38.73 -5.50
C ASP A 103 0.28 -39.15 -6.52
N GLY A 104 -0.52 -38.21 -7.02
CA GLY A 104 -1.59 -38.44 -7.98
C GLY A 104 -2.94 -38.80 -7.35
N LYS A 105 -3.04 -38.87 -6.03
CA LYS A 105 -4.31 -39.20 -5.34
C LYS A 105 -5.29 -38.02 -5.39
N LEU A 106 -6.51 -38.26 -5.85
CA LEU A 106 -7.60 -37.29 -5.78
C LEU A 106 -8.00 -37.06 -4.30
N LEU A 107 -7.90 -35.81 -3.84
CA LEU A 107 -8.26 -35.42 -2.48
C LEU A 107 -9.71 -34.96 -2.39
N LYS A 108 -10.17 -34.15 -3.36
CA LYS A 108 -11.55 -33.67 -3.44
C LYS A 108 -11.89 -33.25 -4.86
N GLU A 109 -13.15 -33.48 -5.23
CA GLU A 109 -13.74 -32.98 -6.47
C GLU A 109 -14.98 -32.16 -6.13
N VAL A 110 -15.15 -31.01 -6.80
CA VAL A 110 -16.35 -30.18 -6.71
C VAL A 110 -16.89 -30.01 -8.12
N ALA A 111 -18.14 -30.43 -8.34
CA ALA A 111 -18.81 -30.25 -9.62
C ALA A 111 -19.07 -28.77 -9.89
N GLY A 112 -19.01 -28.35 -11.15
CA GLY A 112 -19.15 -26.97 -11.58
C GLY A 112 -20.44 -26.32 -11.08
N ARG A 113 -21.57 -27.03 -11.19
CA ARG A 113 -22.88 -26.56 -10.68
C ARG A 113 -22.92 -26.28 -9.18
N ASP A 114 -22.08 -26.97 -8.41
CA ASP A 114 -22.08 -26.94 -6.94
C ASP A 114 -20.99 -25.97 -6.42
N LEU A 115 -20.31 -25.25 -7.31
CA LEU A 115 -19.33 -24.24 -6.95
C LEU A 115 -20.04 -23.00 -6.37
N PRO A 116 -19.72 -22.59 -5.14
CA PRO A 116 -20.23 -21.34 -4.57
C PRO A 116 -19.42 -20.17 -5.14
N VAL A 117 -19.77 -19.77 -6.36
CA VAL A 117 -19.04 -18.74 -7.11
C VAL A 117 -19.78 -17.41 -7.08
N THR A 118 -19.06 -16.34 -6.79
CA THR A 118 -19.46 -14.97 -7.12
C THR A 118 -18.70 -14.54 -8.37
N VAL A 119 -19.41 -14.01 -9.36
CA VAL A 119 -18.82 -13.62 -10.63
C VAL A 119 -18.78 -12.11 -10.77
N VAL A 120 -17.63 -11.59 -11.18
CA VAL A 120 -17.43 -10.18 -11.54
C VAL A 120 -17.11 -10.14 -13.02
N ASN A 121 -17.61 -9.13 -13.74
CA ASN A 121 -17.41 -8.95 -15.17
C ASN A 121 -17.79 -10.15 -16.06
N ALA A 122 -18.77 -10.93 -15.65
CA ALA A 122 -19.37 -11.95 -16.51
C ALA A 122 -20.88 -12.08 -16.21
N GLN A 123 -21.64 -12.52 -17.20
CA GLN A 123 -23.08 -12.76 -17.10
C GLN A 123 -23.39 -14.22 -17.38
N ALA A 124 -24.37 -14.78 -16.67
CA ALA A 124 -24.76 -16.17 -16.86
C ALA A 124 -25.16 -16.43 -18.33
N CYS A 125 -24.79 -17.59 -18.87
CA CYS A 125 -25.26 -18.02 -20.18
C CYS A 125 -26.80 -18.10 -20.20
N GLY A 126 -27.45 -17.54 -21.22
CA GLY A 126 -28.91 -17.59 -21.32
C GLY A 126 -29.44 -19.01 -21.57
N GLU A 127 -30.67 -19.30 -21.12
CA GLU A 127 -31.37 -20.59 -21.30
C GLU A 127 -31.49 -21.08 -22.76
N LYS A 128 -31.17 -20.25 -23.76
CA LYS A 128 -31.25 -20.60 -25.18
C LYS A 128 -30.06 -21.41 -25.71
N ASP A 129 -29.04 -21.69 -24.90
CA ASP A 129 -28.03 -22.70 -25.23
C ASP A 129 -28.61 -24.11 -25.02
N ALA A 130 -29.50 -24.52 -25.93
CA ALA A 130 -30.08 -25.86 -25.99
C ALA A 130 -28.96 -26.91 -26.18
N GLY A 131 -28.47 -27.42 -25.05
CA GLY A 131 -27.33 -28.33 -24.97
C GLY A 131 -26.53 -28.23 -23.67
N THR A 132 -26.93 -27.37 -22.71
CA THR A 132 -26.33 -27.29 -21.37
C THR A 132 -26.38 -28.63 -20.65
N PRO A 133 -25.23 -29.27 -20.35
CA PRO A 133 -25.20 -30.35 -19.38
C PRO A 133 -25.61 -29.75 -18.02
N PRO A 134 -26.55 -30.36 -17.27
CA PRO A 134 -27.04 -29.86 -15.98
C PRO A 134 -25.99 -29.82 -14.84
N GLU A 135 -24.71 -29.90 -15.17
CA GLU A 135 -23.59 -30.12 -14.24
C GLU A 135 -22.49 -29.05 -14.32
N SER A 136 -22.59 -28.06 -15.22
CA SER A 136 -21.54 -27.04 -15.46
C SER A 136 -21.93 -25.63 -15.04
N PHE A 137 -20.94 -24.86 -14.60
CA PHE A 137 -21.00 -23.43 -14.34
C PHE A 137 -20.69 -22.65 -15.65
N CYS A 138 -21.65 -21.87 -16.19
CA CYS A 138 -21.53 -21.23 -17.52
C CYS A 138 -21.76 -19.71 -17.48
N TYR A 139 -20.79 -18.94 -17.98
CA TYR A 139 -20.87 -17.49 -18.09
C TYR A 139 -20.26 -16.99 -19.40
N ASN A 140 -20.69 -15.80 -19.83
CA ASN A 140 -20.08 -15.00 -20.89
C ASN A 140 -19.36 -13.82 -20.26
N SER A 141 -18.09 -13.60 -20.61
CA SER A 141 -17.34 -12.44 -20.15
C SER A 141 -17.94 -11.14 -20.67
N THR A 142 -18.09 -10.14 -19.81
CA THR A 142 -18.56 -8.80 -20.18
C THR A 142 -17.41 -7.81 -20.41
N ASN A 143 -16.19 -8.14 -19.98
CA ASN A 143 -14.96 -7.45 -20.31
C ASN A 143 -13.80 -8.46 -20.48
N ASN A 144 -12.56 -7.99 -20.57
CA ASN A 144 -11.32 -8.77 -20.70
C ASN A 144 -10.76 -9.31 -19.36
N ASP A 145 -11.46 -9.12 -18.24
CA ASP A 145 -11.08 -9.63 -16.92
C ASP A 145 -12.33 -10.21 -16.19
N PRO A 146 -12.96 -11.27 -16.73
CA PRO A 146 -14.02 -12.00 -16.06
C PRO A 146 -13.46 -12.75 -14.85
N ILE A 147 -14.02 -12.50 -13.67
CA ILE A 147 -13.52 -13.06 -12.41
C ILE A 147 -14.55 -14.02 -11.83
N ALA A 148 -14.15 -15.26 -11.55
CA ALA A 148 -14.94 -16.24 -10.82
C ALA A 148 -14.33 -16.49 -9.42
N HIS A 149 -14.89 -15.84 -8.40
CA HIS A 149 -14.48 -16.01 -7.00
C HIS A 149 -15.24 -17.17 -6.34
N ILE A 150 -14.51 -18.21 -5.93
CA ILE A 150 -15.06 -19.34 -5.19
C ILE A 150 -14.90 -19.07 -3.70
N SER A 151 -16.02 -18.89 -3.00
CA SER A 151 -16.07 -18.45 -1.60
C SER A 151 -15.92 -19.59 -0.58
N SER A 152 -15.31 -20.71 -0.98
CA SER A 152 -15.15 -21.89 -0.13
C SER A 152 -13.72 -22.08 0.33
N THR A 153 -13.56 -22.33 1.62
CA THR A 153 -12.28 -22.76 2.18
C THR A 153 -12.09 -24.27 1.98
N PHE A 154 -10.99 -24.67 1.36
CA PHE A 154 -10.54 -26.05 1.21
C PHE A 154 -9.28 -26.26 2.06
N ASP A 155 -9.29 -27.24 2.96
CA ASP A 155 -8.15 -27.55 3.82
C ASP A 155 -7.83 -29.04 3.78
N PHE A 156 -6.75 -29.38 3.09
CA PHE A 156 -6.31 -30.75 2.81
C PHE A 156 -5.18 -31.21 3.74
N ARG A 157 -4.86 -30.44 4.79
CA ARG A 157 -3.71 -30.73 5.67
C ARG A 157 -3.81 -32.10 6.33
N LYS A 158 -4.99 -32.49 6.81
CA LYS A 158 -5.19 -33.80 7.43
C LYS A 158 -5.02 -34.96 6.44
N ASP A 159 -5.39 -34.73 5.19
CA ASP A 159 -5.39 -35.74 4.14
C ASP A 159 -3.98 -35.99 3.57
N VAL A 160 -3.10 -34.98 3.64
CA VAL A 160 -1.71 -35.06 3.12
C VAL A 160 -0.67 -35.29 4.23
N LEU A 161 -0.83 -34.68 5.41
CA LEU A 161 0.18 -34.72 6.48
C LEU A 161 -0.06 -35.83 7.52
N GLY A 162 -1.24 -36.45 7.52
CA GLY A 162 -1.66 -37.41 8.54
C GLY A 162 -1.93 -36.78 9.91
N PRO A 163 -2.41 -37.56 10.90
CA PRO A 163 -2.63 -37.08 12.26
C PRO A 163 -1.28 -36.84 12.99
N PRO A 164 -1.19 -35.84 13.89
CA PRO A 164 0.00 -35.66 14.71
C PRO A 164 0.25 -36.90 15.57
N GLY A 165 1.50 -37.40 15.59
CA GLY A 165 1.87 -38.57 16.38
C GLY A 165 1.62 -38.35 17.87
N THR A 166 1.27 -39.41 18.61
CA THR A 166 0.93 -39.35 20.04
C THR A 166 2.14 -39.21 20.97
N THR A 167 3.35 -39.31 20.44
CA THR A 167 4.59 -39.08 21.19
C THR A 167 4.86 -37.58 21.32
N LEU A 168 5.56 -37.14 22.37
CA LEU A 168 5.95 -35.73 22.53
C LEU A 168 6.70 -35.19 21.29
N THR A 169 7.53 -36.03 20.67
CA THR A 169 8.21 -35.73 19.41
C THR A 169 7.25 -35.63 18.23
N GLY A 170 6.21 -36.46 18.16
CA GLY A 170 5.13 -36.38 17.15
C GLY A 170 4.19 -35.18 17.34
N LEU A 171 3.94 -34.79 18.59
CA LEU A 171 3.19 -33.58 18.93
C LEU A 171 3.99 -32.33 18.59
N VAL A 172 5.27 -32.28 18.96
CA VAL A 172 6.16 -31.15 18.64
C VAL A 172 6.41 -31.08 17.13
N SER A 173 6.60 -32.21 16.44
CA SER A 173 6.74 -32.20 14.98
C SER A 173 5.45 -31.76 14.30
N GLY A 174 4.28 -32.27 14.73
CA GLY A 174 2.98 -31.86 14.20
C GLY A 174 2.63 -30.39 14.47
N TRP A 175 3.04 -29.85 15.63
CA TRP A 175 2.87 -28.45 15.98
C TRP A 175 3.83 -27.54 15.18
N LEU A 176 5.08 -27.98 14.99
CA LEU A 176 6.05 -27.32 14.11
C LEU A 176 5.61 -27.41 12.64
N ASP A 177 5.04 -28.52 12.20
CA ASP A 177 4.44 -28.69 10.88
C ASP A 177 3.30 -27.68 10.71
N GLN A 178 2.35 -27.63 11.65
CA GLN A 178 1.29 -26.63 11.63
C GLN A 178 1.85 -25.19 11.54
N LEU A 179 2.83 -24.82 12.37
CA LEU A 179 3.47 -23.50 12.28
C LEU A 179 4.19 -23.27 10.94
N THR A 180 4.85 -24.29 10.40
CA THR A 180 5.63 -24.17 9.16
C THR A 180 4.73 -24.09 7.92
N PHE A 181 3.56 -24.77 7.96
CA PHE A 181 2.53 -24.79 6.91
C PHE A 181 1.55 -23.61 7.02
N GLN A 182 1.41 -23.00 8.20
CA GLN A 182 0.54 -21.84 8.39
C GLN A 182 1.21 -20.50 8.15
N LEU A 183 2.53 -20.42 8.27
CA LEU A 183 3.21 -19.13 8.23
C LEU A 183 3.84 -18.89 6.85
N ASN A 184 3.44 -17.81 6.17
CA ASN A 184 4.17 -17.31 5.01
C ASN A 184 5.60 -16.88 5.41
N LYS A 185 6.47 -16.66 4.43
CA LYS A 185 7.88 -16.32 4.66
C LYS A 185 8.05 -15.12 5.61
N ASN A 186 7.21 -14.09 5.49
CA ASN A 186 7.27 -12.90 6.34
C ASN A 186 6.80 -13.20 7.77
N GLN A 187 5.74 -14.00 7.91
CA GLN A 187 5.19 -14.42 9.19
C GLN A 187 6.19 -15.24 10.00
N LYS A 188 6.91 -16.19 9.37
CA LYS A 188 7.98 -16.96 10.02
C LYS A 188 9.04 -16.04 10.64
N ILE A 189 9.45 -15.00 9.93
CA ILE A 189 10.47 -14.06 10.41
C ILE A 189 9.92 -13.18 11.54
N ILE A 190 8.66 -12.72 11.46
CA ILE A 190 8.04 -11.94 12.55
C ILE A 190 7.92 -12.77 13.83
N TYR A 191 7.57 -14.06 13.73
CA TYR A 191 7.55 -14.96 14.87
C TYR A 191 8.95 -15.18 15.48
N VAL A 192 9.98 -15.30 14.65
CA VAL A 192 11.38 -15.36 15.12
C VAL A 192 11.75 -14.10 15.89
N ILE A 193 11.41 -12.92 15.35
CA ILE A 193 11.68 -11.63 15.97
C ILE A 193 10.90 -11.47 17.29
N ALA A 194 9.61 -11.80 17.31
CA ALA A 194 8.78 -11.72 18.51
C ALA A 194 9.29 -12.67 19.60
N ALA A 195 9.68 -13.88 19.22
CA ALA A 195 10.29 -14.84 20.13
C ALA A 195 11.69 -14.40 20.59
N GLU A 196 12.49 -13.72 19.77
CA GLU A 196 13.75 -13.08 20.20
C GLU A 196 13.49 -11.95 21.21
N LEU A 197 12.46 -11.13 21.01
CA LEU A 197 12.07 -10.10 21.98
C LEU A 197 11.58 -10.71 23.29
N ILE A 198 10.72 -11.74 23.23
CA ILE A 198 10.28 -12.51 24.41
C ILE A 198 11.48 -13.20 25.06
N PHE A 199 12.44 -13.71 24.30
CA PHE A 199 13.65 -14.31 24.83
C PHE A 199 14.52 -13.28 25.56
N LEU A 200 14.75 -12.11 24.96
CA LEU A 200 15.41 -10.96 25.61
C LEU A 200 14.66 -10.51 26.87
N PHE A 201 13.34 -10.70 26.96
CA PHE A 201 12.52 -10.47 28.16
C PHE A 201 12.81 -11.47 29.26
N LEU A 202 12.91 -12.75 28.93
CA LEU A 202 13.10 -13.82 29.90
C LEU A 202 14.55 -13.83 30.40
N PHE A 203 15.50 -13.38 29.58
CA PHE A 203 16.94 -13.37 29.81
C PHE A 203 17.44 -12.44 30.93
N VAL A 204 16.72 -11.36 31.23
CA VAL A 204 17.28 -10.28 32.07
C VAL A 204 17.15 -10.54 33.58
N THR A 205 16.50 -11.62 34.05
CA THR A 205 16.09 -11.65 35.47
C THR A 205 15.89 -13.02 36.15
N SER A 206 15.68 -12.98 37.48
CA SER A 206 15.49 -14.11 38.38
C SER A 206 14.11 -14.78 38.25
N PHE A 207 13.93 -15.98 38.82
CA PHE A 207 12.66 -16.75 38.76
C PHE A 207 11.45 -16.01 39.37
N LYS A 208 11.65 -15.09 40.32
CA LYS A 208 10.55 -14.25 40.87
C LYS A 208 10.08 -13.19 39.87
N ASP A 209 10.99 -12.69 39.04
CA ASP A 209 10.69 -11.73 37.98
C ASP A 209 9.98 -12.42 36.79
N LEU A 210 10.20 -13.74 36.59
CA LEU A 210 9.54 -14.53 35.56
C LEU A 210 8.01 -14.56 35.75
N ILE A 211 7.51 -14.75 36.98
CA ILE A 211 6.07 -14.78 37.26
C ILE A 211 5.44 -13.41 36.98
N ILE A 212 6.09 -12.33 37.43
CA ILE A 212 5.62 -10.98 37.14
C ILE A 212 5.56 -10.79 35.62
N ARG A 213 6.58 -11.22 34.87
CA ARG A 213 6.66 -11.12 33.41
C ARG A 213 5.63 -11.97 32.66
N ILE A 214 5.28 -13.16 33.14
CA ILE A 214 4.17 -13.95 32.59
C ILE A 214 2.85 -13.20 32.78
N LEU A 215 2.65 -12.58 33.95
CA LEU A 215 1.49 -11.71 34.19
C LEU A 215 1.52 -10.46 33.29
N LEU A 216 2.71 -9.94 32.92
CA LEU A 216 2.85 -8.83 31.95
C LEU A 216 2.36 -9.24 30.55
N LEU A 217 2.79 -10.40 30.05
CA LEU A 217 2.33 -10.95 28.77
C LEU A 217 0.82 -11.22 28.80
N ALA A 218 0.31 -11.81 29.89
CA ALA A 218 -1.12 -12.05 30.06
C ALA A 218 -1.93 -10.74 30.09
N GLY A 219 -1.46 -9.73 30.84
CA GLY A 219 -2.09 -8.41 30.91
C GLY A 219 -2.09 -7.66 29.58
N TYR A 220 -1.00 -7.75 28.81
CA TYR A 220 -0.92 -7.25 27.43
C TYR A 220 -2.01 -7.88 26.55
N HIS A 221 -2.08 -9.21 26.51
CA HIS A 221 -3.05 -9.91 25.69
C HIS A 221 -4.50 -9.66 26.14
N LEU A 222 -4.75 -9.58 27.45
CA LEU A 222 -6.07 -9.24 27.98
C LEU A 222 -6.47 -7.80 27.64
N GLY A 223 -5.55 -6.85 27.72
CA GLY A 223 -5.78 -5.46 27.34
C GLY A 223 -6.09 -5.31 25.85
N LEU A 224 -5.32 -5.99 25.00
CA LEU A 224 -5.57 -6.04 23.55
C LEU A 224 -6.92 -6.68 23.23
N PHE A 225 -7.23 -7.81 23.87
CA PHE A 225 -8.52 -8.48 23.74
C PHE A 225 -9.68 -7.57 24.16
N ALA A 226 -9.54 -6.84 25.27
CA ALA A 226 -10.54 -5.89 25.73
C ALA A 226 -10.76 -4.74 24.73
N VAL A 227 -9.69 -4.20 24.13
CA VAL A 227 -9.79 -3.17 23.08
C VAL A 227 -10.51 -3.71 21.85
N LEU A 228 -10.13 -4.90 21.39
CA LEU A 228 -10.76 -5.55 20.24
C LEU A 228 -12.23 -5.85 20.50
N TRP A 229 -12.57 -6.32 21.70
CA TRP A 229 -13.96 -6.53 22.13
C TRP A 229 -14.74 -5.22 22.19
N LEU A 230 -14.19 -4.16 22.78
CA LEU A 230 -14.78 -2.82 22.82
C LEU A 230 -15.06 -2.28 21.41
N ALA A 231 -14.12 -2.48 20.48
CA ALA A 231 -14.28 -2.06 19.09
C ALA A 231 -15.40 -2.81 18.34
N GLN A 232 -15.82 -3.99 18.83
CA GLN A 232 -16.94 -4.73 18.26
C GLN A 232 -18.30 -4.23 18.77
N VAL A 233 -18.37 -3.74 20.01
CA VAL A 233 -19.62 -3.28 20.63
C VAL A 233 -19.89 -1.79 20.40
N LEU A 234 -18.86 -0.99 20.12
CA LEU A 234 -19.02 0.44 19.88
C LEU A 234 -19.55 0.73 18.46
N PRO A 235 -20.52 1.64 18.30
CA PRO A 235 -21.04 2.02 17.00
C PRO A 235 -20.05 2.95 16.29
N PHE A 236 -19.44 2.46 15.21
CA PHE A 236 -18.60 3.28 14.32
C PHE A 236 -19.30 3.51 12.99
N GLN A 237 -19.14 4.72 12.45
CA GLN A 237 -19.73 5.10 11.16
C GLN A 237 -18.68 5.05 10.04
N PRO A 238 -19.07 4.64 8.82
CA PRO A 238 -18.24 4.75 7.62
C PRO A 238 -17.85 6.19 7.28
N PRO A 239 -16.79 6.40 6.48
CA PRO A 239 -16.41 7.73 6.02
C PRO A 239 -17.56 8.40 5.24
N PRO A 240 -17.78 9.72 5.42
CA PRO A 240 -18.83 10.43 4.71
C PRO A 240 -18.57 10.43 3.19
N VAL A 241 -19.65 10.38 2.41
CA VAL A 241 -19.62 10.34 0.93
C VAL A 241 -19.82 11.71 0.27
N ALA A 242 -19.88 12.78 1.06
CA ALA A 242 -20.19 14.14 0.59
C ALA A 242 -19.12 14.75 -0.34
N HIS A 243 -17.87 14.29 -0.30
CA HIS A 243 -16.76 14.89 -1.08
C HIS A 243 -15.96 13.89 -1.90
N ALA A 244 -16.02 12.60 -1.57
CA ALA A 244 -15.32 11.53 -2.27
C ALA A 244 -15.99 10.19 -1.96
N LEU A 245 -15.90 9.23 -2.88
CA LEU A 245 -16.37 7.86 -2.70
C LEU A 245 -15.22 6.88 -2.87
N GLY A 246 -15.01 6.03 -1.86
CA GLY A 246 -14.01 4.97 -1.85
C GLY A 246 -14.57 3.62 -1.43
N ARG A 247 -13.71 2.59 -1.44
CA ARG A 247 -14.09 1.20 -1.16
C ARG A 247 -14.72 1.04 0.22
N SER A 248 -14.10 1.62 1.27
CA SER A 248 -14.65 1.52 2.64
C SER A 248 -16.08 2.08 2.77
N SER A 249 -16.37 3.24 2.16
CA SER A 249 -17.73 3.81 2.20
C SER A 249 -18.71 2.99 1.37
N PHE A 250 -18.30 2.53 0.18
CA PHE A 250 -19.13 1.70 -0.70
C PHE A 250 -19.58 0.39 -0.03
N PHE A 251 -18.68 -0.26 0.72
CA PHE A 251 -18.99 -1.48 1.50
C PHE A 251 -19.48 -1.21 2.93
N GLY A 252 -19.74 0.04 3.31
CA GLY A 252 -20.26 0.38 4.64
C GLY A 252 -19.30 0.06 5.79
N TYR A 253 -17.99 0.06 5.52
CA TYR A 253 -16.94 -0.25 6.47
C TYR A 253 -16.48 0.99 7.24
N ALA A 254 -16.58 0.92 8.57
CA ALA A 254 -16.21 2.01 9.45
C ALA A 254 -14.70 2.08 9.70
N LYS A 255 -13.95 2.74 8.80
CA LYS A 255 -12.49 2.81 8.89
C LYS A 255 -11.96 3.41 10.20
N ILE A 256 -12.73 4.32 10.80
CA ILE A 256 -12.42 4.90 12.12
C ILE A 256 -12.28 3.85 13.22
N LYS A 257 -12.94 2.69 13.08
CA LYS A 257 -12.79 1.55 13.99
C LYS A 257 -11.36 1.04 14.02
N ASP A 258 -10.70 0.93 12.88
CA ASP A 258 -9.32 0.43 12.81
C ASP A 258 -8.36 1.39 13.50
N PHE A 259 -8.54 2.69 13.26
CA PHE A 259 -7.78 3.72 13.95
C PHE A 259 -8.04 3.68 15.46
N PHE A 260 -9.30 3.52 15.88
CA PHE A 260 -9.64 3.37 17.30
C PHE A 260 -8.93 2.17 17.92
N VAL A 261 -8.98 0.99 17.30
CA VAL A 261 -8.32 -0.22 17.80
C VAL A 261 -6.83 0.05 18.02
N ILE A 262 -6.14 0.63 17.03
CA ILE A 262 -4.71 0.90 17.15
C ILE A 262 -4.40 1.93 18.24
N TYR A 263 -5.12 3.05 18.30
CA TYR A 263 -4.86 4.08 19.30
C TYR A 263 -5.22 3.62 20.71
N ALA A 264 -6.35 2.94 20.88
CA ALA A 264 -6.78 2.40 22.17
C ALA A 264 -5.81 1.31 22.65
N ALA A 265 -5.39 0.39 21.75
CA ALA A 265 -4.39 -0.62 22.08
C ALA A 265 -3.06 0.03 22.47
N SER A 266 -2.59 1.01 21.70
CA SER A 266 -1.37 1.77 21.99
C SER A 266 -1.42 2.43 23.37
N LEU A 267 -2.55 3.02 23.72
CA LEU A 267 -2.77 3.68 25.02
C LEU A 267 -2.82 2.68 26.17
N VAL A 268 -3.61 1.60 26.04
CA VAL A 268 -3.72 0.54 27.04
C VAL A 268 -2.37 -0.10 27.29
N VAL A 269 -1.64 -0.45 26.22
CA VAL A 269 -0.34 -1.09 26.31
C VAL A 269 0.71 -0.16 26.93
N SER A 270 0.68 1.13 26.60
CA SER A 270 1.54 2.13 27.27
C SER A 270 1.21 2.30 28.75
N ALA A 271 -0.08 2.38 29.10
CA ALA A 271 -0.53 2.52 30.48
C ALA A 271 -0.16 1.29 31.32
N LEU A 272 -0.35 0.08 30.78
CA LEU A 272 0.07 -1.18 31.39
C LEU A 272 1.58 -1.20 31.61
N GLY A 273 2.38 -0.87 30.59
CA GLY A 273 3.84 -0.81 30.72
C GLY A 273 4.29 0.15 31.82
N LEU A 274 3.73 1.37 31.85
CA LEU A 274 4.05 2.38 32.87
C LEU A 274 3.60 1.98 34.28
N GLY A 275 2.36 1.52 34.44
CA GLY A 275 1.80 1.11 35.72
C GLY A 275 2.58 -0.06 36.33
N LEU A 276 2.93 -1.04 35.49
CA LEU A 276 3.67 -2.22 35.91
C LEU A 276 5.14 -1.90 36.20
N SER A 277 5.75 -0.95 35.49
CA SER A 277 7.09 -0.48 35.83
C SER A 277 7.14 0.22 37.20
N ARG A 278 6.10 0.98 37.56
CA ARG A 278 5.97 1.53 38.91
C ARG A 278 5.82 0.41 39.95
N LEU A 279 4.97 -0.59 39.67
CA LEU A 279 4.76 -1.73 40.54
C LEU A 279 6.06 -2.53 40.78
N THR A 280 6.80 -2.87 39.72
CA THR A 280 8.08 -3.59 39.84
C THR A 280 9.12 -2.78 40.60
N SER A 281 9.17 -1.46 40.37
CA SER A 281 10.07 -0.57 41.13
C SER A 281 9.75 -0.53 42.63
N SER A 282 8.47 -0.68 43.01
CA SER A 282 8.06 -0.78 44.42
C SER A 282 8.29 -2.16 45.03
N LEU A 283 8.16 -3.24 44.26
CA LEU A 283 8.21 -4.62 44.76
C LEU A 283 9.62 -5.23 44.78
N CYS A 284 10.47 -4.94 43.79
CA CYS A 284 11.77 -5.60 43.65
C CYS A 284 12.93 -4.86 44.33
N GLY A 285 12.67 -3.71 44.95
CA GLY A 285 13.69 -2.87 45.57
C GLY A 285 14.82 -2.48 44.61
N SER A 286 15.86 -1.83 45.12
CA SER A 286 17.04 -1.34 44.38
C SER A 286 17.91 -2.43 43.73
N SER A 287 17.49 -3.69 43.64
CA SER A 287 18.30 -4.79 43.11
C SER A 287 18.70 -4.61 41.63
N PHE A 288 17.91 -3.87 40.84
CA PHE A 288 18.29 -3.45 39.47
C PHE A 288 19.34 -2.32 39.44
N GLN A 289 19.61 -1.65 40.57
CA GLN A 289 20.56 -0.53 40.69
C GLN A 289 22.03 -0.99 40.76
N ALA A 290 22.29 -2.18 41.32
CA ALA A 290 23.65 -2.65 41.65
C ALA A 290 24.52 -3.04 40.43
N VAL A 291 23.91 -3.24 39.25
CA VAL A 291 24.65 -3.59 38.03
C VAL A 291 25.20 -2.33 37.31
N SER A 292 24.74 -1.12 37.68
CA SER A 292 24.99 0.10 36.89
C SER A 292 26.20 0.95 37.31
N GLU A 293 26.73 0.78 38.53
CA GLU A 293 27.71 1.71 39.12
C GLU A 293 29.19 1.41 38.83
N ARG A 294 29.53 0.26 38.24
CA ARG A 294 30.92 0.02 37.80
C ARG A 294 31.05 0.29 36.32
N ILE A 295 31.97 1.21 36.01
CA ILE A 295 32.64 1.47 34.73
C ILE A 295 32.29 2.85 34.16
N GLU A 296 33.12 3.83 34.55
CA GLU A 296 33.32 5.06 33.81
C GLU A 296 34.84 5.29 33.71
N ASN A 297 35.38 4.96 32.53
CA ASN A 297 36.62 5.50 31.93
C ASN A 297 37.18 4.50 30.93
N GLN A 298 36.84 4.72 29.66
CA GLN A 298 37.75 4.50 28.52
C GLN A 298 37.05 5.00 27.26
N SER A 299 37.28 6.27 26.92
CA SER A 299 37.03 6.77 25.56
C SER A 299 38.29 6.51 24.73
N GLN A 300 38.33 5.38 24.00
CA GLN A 300 39.36 5.20 22.99
C GLN A 300 39.02 6.07 21.78
N LYS A 301 39.79 7.14 21.60
CA LYS A 301 39.83 7.94 20.37
C LYS A 301 40.45 7.12 19.24
N LEU A 302 39.64 6.33 18.54
CA LEU A 302 40.03 5.75 17.25
C LEU A 302 40.07 6.88 16.20
N ARG A 303 41.30 7.26 15.81
CA ARG A 303 41.62 8.34 14.85
C ARG A 303 41.35 8.01 13.37
N PHE A 304 40.83 6.81 13.06
CA PHE A 304 40.57 6.38 11.67
C PHE A 304 39.16 6.67 11.16
N LEU A 305 38.38 7.44 11.92
CA LEU A 305 36.99 7.79 11.65
C LEU A 305 36.72 8.38 10.24
N PRO A 306 37.54 9.30 9.70
CA PRO A 306 37.30 9.86 8.38
C PRO A 306 37.60 8.85 7.26
N PHE A 307 38.59 7.97 7.46
CA PHE A 307 39.08 7.07 6.41
C PHE A 307 38.07 5.97 6.05
N TYR A 308 37.43 5.36 7.06
CA TYR A 308 36.39 4.34 6.83
C TYR A 308 35.10 4.92 6.26
N MET A 309 34.73 6.15 6.64
CA MET A 309 33.58 6.86 6.05
C MET A 309 33.87 7.32 4.62
N LEU A 310 35.10 7.74 4.32
CA LEU A 310 35.53 8.10 2.96
C LEU A 310 35.61 6.89 2.04
N LEU A 311 35.90 5.68 2.56
CA LEU A 311 35.93 4.44 1.77
C LEU A 311 34.54 3.82 1.56
N SER A 312 33.62 3.97 2.52
CA SER A 312 32.26 3.43 2.37
C SER A 312 31.44 4.19 1.33
N ILE A 313 31.63 5.52 1.20
CA ILE A 313 30.93 6.35 0.22
C ILE A 313 31.08 5.83 -1.22
N PRO A 314 32.29 5.65 -1.78
CA PRO A 314 32.45 5.14 -3.14
C PRO A 314 31.97 3.68 -3.28
N ILE A 315 32.16 2.81 -2.29
CA ILE A 315 31.68 1.41 -2.35
C ILE A 315 30.14 1.36 -2.40
N ILE A 316 29.47 2.19 -1.59
CA ILE A 316 28.01 2.29 -1.53
C ILE A 316 27.46 2.94 -2.80
N PHE A 317 28.11 4.00 -3.27
CA PHE A 317 27.79 4.65 -4.54
C PHE A 317 27.86 3.63 -5.68
N LEU A 318 28.92 2.81 -5.74
CA LEU A 318 29.07 1.74 -6.74
C LEU A 318 28.05 0.60 -6.59
N PHE A 319 27.61 0.29 -5.37
CA PHE A 319 26.60 -0.74 -5.13
C PHE A 319 25.21 -0.32 -5.63
N LYS A 320 24.89 0.97 -5.58
CA LYS A 320 23.56 1.50 -5.91
C LYS A 320 23.52 2.34 -7.19
N PHE A 321 24.65 2.54 -7.86
CA PHE A 321 24.67 3.16 -9.17
C PHE A 321 23.92 2.24 -10.15
N PRO A 322 22.89 2.73 -10.85
CA PRO A 322 22.14 1.90 -11.79
C PRO A 322 23.07 1.43 -12.92
N PRO A 323 22.86 0.21 -13.45
CA PRO A 323 23.58 -0.24 -14.64
C PRO A 323 23.22 0.67 -15.82
N MET A 324 24.11 1.61 -16.13
CA MET A 324 23.86 2.68 -17.09
C MET A 324 23.73 2.16 -18.51
N GLU A 325 24.32 1.01 -18.82
CA GLU A 325 24.12 0.35 -20.11
C GLU A 325 22.69 -0.18 -20.25
N SER A 326 22.15 -0.86 -19.23
CA SER A 326 20.75 -1.31 -19.25
C SER A 326 19.78 -0.13 -19.35
N LEU A 327 20.09 0.97 -18.67
CA LEU A 327 19.31 2.19 -18.75
C LEU A 327 19.41 2.87 -20.12
N LYS A 328 20.61 2.94 -20.70
CA LYS A 328 20.83 3.43 -22.07
C LYS A 328 19.99 2.62 -23.06
N GLN A 329 20.01 1.31 -22.95
CA GLN A 329 19.18 0.43 -23.78
C GLN A 329 17.68 0.71 -23.57
N ALA A 330 17.24 0.87 -22.32
CA ALA A 330 15.85 1.21 -22.00
C ALA A 330 15.41 2.59 -22.52
N ILE A 331 16.35 3.54 -22.69
CA ILE A 331 16.07 4.88 -23.24
C ILE A 331 16.10 4.89 -24.77
N LEU A 332 17.08 4.22 -25.39
CA LEU A 332 17.30 4.23 -26.84
C LEU A 332 16.41 3.22 -27.58
N HIS A 333 16.02 2.13 -26.91
CA HIS A 333 15.14 1.09 -27.43
C HIS A 333 14.01 0.82 -26.43
N PRO A 334 13.18 1.84 -26.13
CA PRO A 334 12.11 1.70 -25.17
C PRO A 334 11.04 0.73 -25.68
N PHE A 335 10.51 -0.07 -24.76
CA PHE A 335 9.32 -0.88 -24.96
C PHE A 335 8.46 -0.71 -23.71
N HIS A 336 7.30 -0.09 -23.86
CA HIS A 336 6.41 0.26 -22.76
C HIS A 336 5.13 -0.55 -22.85
N ASP A 337 5.09 -1.64 -22.09
CA ASP A 337 3.85 -2.36 -21.75
C ASP A 337 3.44 -1.92 -20.33
N LEU A 338 2.44 -1.04 -20.26
CA LEU A 338 2.18 -0.22 -19.09
C LEU A 338 0.91 -0.71 -18.36
N GLY A 339 1.08 -1.24 -17.16
CA GLY A 339 0.00 -1.34 -16.18
C GLY A 339 -0.31 0.02 -15.52
N TRP A 340 -1.38 0.08 -14.72
CA TRP A 340 -1.92 1.33 -14.16
C TRP A 340 -0.87 2.25 -13.48
N ASP A 341 -0.05 1.73 -12.57
CA ASP A 341 0.99 2.53 -11.88
C ASP A 341 2.07 3.01 -12.85
N SER A 342 2.58 2.11 -13.70
CA SER A 342 3.62 2.43 -14.68
C SER A 342 3.16 3.43 -15.72
N GLU A 343 1.89 3.38 -16.12
CA GLU A 343 1.31 4.28 -17.10
C GLU A 343 1.23 5.72 -16.59
N ASN A 344 0.75 5.89 -15.35
CA ASN A 344 0.73 7.20 -14.71
C ASN A 344 2.14 7.77 -14.52
N VAL A 345 3.10 6.94 -14.06
CA VAL A 345 4.50 7.36 -13.92
C VAL A 345 5.11 7.79 -15.25
N PHE A 346 4.82 7.05 -16.32
CA PHE A 346 5.25 7.38 -17.68
C PHE A 346 4.68 8.73 -18.14
N THR A 347 3.37 8.95 -17.97
CA THR A 347 2.71 10.21 -18.32
C THR A 347 3.20 11.40 -17.50
N TRP A 348 3.41 11.23 -16.19
CA TRP A 348 3.98 12.29 -15.35
C TRP A 348 5.39 12.67 -15.75
N LYS A 349 6.22 11.66 -16.11
CA LYS A 349 7.56 11.92 -16.62
C LYS A 349 7.50 12.71 -17.93
N PHE A 350 6.63 12.30 -18.86
CA PHE A 350 6.39 13.06 -20.08
C PHE A 350 6.00 14.51 -19.79
N LEU A 351 5.03 14.76 -18.91
CA LEU A 351 4.59 16.10 -18.55
C LEU A 351 5.71 16.95 -17.95
N TYR A 352 6.54 16.36 -17.08
CA TYR A 352 7.70 17.05 -16.51
C TYR A 352 8.72 17.43 -17.59
N GLU A 353 9.03 16.50 -18.50
CA GLU A 353 9.92 16.74 -19.65
C GLU A 353 9.36 17.83 -20.58
N MET A 354 8.04 17.99 -20.62
CA MET A 354 7.36 19.08 -21.34
C MET A 354 7.31 20.41 -20.55
N GLY A 355 8.02 20.51 -19.42
CA GLY A 355 8.09 21.71 -18.58
C GLY A 355 6.84 21.96 -17.72
N LYS A 356 5.95 20.98 -17.58
CA LYS A 356 4.80 21.07 -16.66
C LYS A 356 5.26 20.86 -15.22
N ILE A 357 4.72 21.66 -14.32
CA ILE A 357 5.06 21.66 -12.90
C ILE A 357 4.07 20.75 -12.16
N PRO A 358 4.54 19.68 -11.49
CA PRO A 358 3.68 18.79 -10.72
C PRO A 358 2.98 19.54 -9.59
N ILE A 359 1.79 19.08 -9.18
CA ILE A 359 0.91 19.74 -8.19
C ILE A 359 0.24 21.02 -8.73
N ILE A 360 0.83 21.71 -9.70
CA ILE A 360 0.28 22.92 -10.31
C ILE A 360 -0.50 22.54 -11.59
N ASP A 361 0.21 21.96 -12.54
CA ASP A 361 -0.29 21.64 -13.88
C ASP A 361 -0.96 20.27 -13.94
N PHE A 362 -0.50 19.32 -13.12
CA PHE A 362 -1.08 17.99 -13.03
C PHE A 362 -0.99 17.40 -11.61
N PHE A 363 -1.89 16.48 -11.32
CA PHE A 363 -1.96 15.79 -10.05
C PHE A 363 -0.87 14.73 -9.97
N TYR A 364 -0.04 14.80 -8.92
CA TYR A 364 1.03 13.85 -8.65
C TYR A 364 0.94 13.38 -7.18
N PRO A 365 0.46 12.15 -6.90
CA PRO A 365 0.13 11.72 -5.54
C PRO A 365 1.34 11.52 -4.64
N TYR A 366 2.55 11.38 -5.20
CA TYR A 366 3.78 11.13 -4.46
C TYR A 366 4.50 12.42 -4.04
N GLY A 367 3.78 13.53 -3.92
CA GLY A 367 4.32 14.80 -3.42
C GLY A 367 5.38 15.39 -4.37
N ASN A 368 6.64 15.49 -3.93
CA ASN A 368 7.73 15.99 -4.76
C ASN A 368 8.73 14.88 -5.16
N GLN A 369 8.30 13.60 -5.14
CA GLN A 369 9.09 12.52 -5.73
C GLN A 369 9.23 12.68 -7.25
N ASN A 370 8.47 13.60 -7.87
CA ASN A 370 8.61 14.04 -9.24
C ASN A 370 10.04 14.46 -9.60
N SER A 371 10.85 14.91 -8.65
CA SER A 371 12.25 15.26 -8.88
C SER A 371 13.06 14.05 -9.39
N TYR A 372 12.65 12.82 -9.02
CA TYR A 372 13.18 11.58 -9.59
C TYR A 372 12.67 11.28 -10.99
N LEU A 373 11.63 11.97 -11.45
CA LEU A 373 11.09 11.91 -12.81
C LEU A 373 11.49 13.15 -13.62
N GLY A 374 12.48 13.91 -13.14
CA GLY A 374 12.99 15.10 -13.81
C GLY A 374 13.69 14.81 -15.15
N PRO A 375 14.23 15.85 -15.80
CA PRO A 375 14.73 15.73 -17.16
C PRO A 375 15.94 14.84 -17.23
N PHE A 376 15.97 13.94 -18.21
CA PHE A 376 17.16 13.15 -18.47
C PHE A 376 18.37 14.05 -18.74
N PRO A 377 19.56 13.73 -18.19
CA PRO A 377 19.89 12.64 -17.25
C PRO A 377 19.94 13.09 -15.77
N SER A 378 19.46 14.29 -15.46
CA SER A 378 19.60 14.91 -14.13
C SER A 378 18.85 14.14 -13.04
N ASP A 379 17.72 13.53 -13.39
CA ASP A 379 16.93 12.66 -12.53
C ASP A 379 17.73 11.46 -12.00
N LEU A 380 18.59 10.88 -12.84
CA LEU A 380 19.44 9.74 -12.47
C LEU A 380 20.48 10.12 -11.44
N LEU A 381 21.15 11.26 -11.64
CA LEU A 381 22.11 11.79 -10.68
C LEU A 381 21.43 12.13 -9.35
N LEU A 382 20.21 12.66 -9.41
CA LEU A 382 19.46 13.03 -8.23
C LEU A 382 18.99 11.81 -7.43
N ARG A 383 18.50 10.76 -8.11
CA ARG A 383 18.18 9.46 -7.48
C ARG A 383 19.41 8.85 -6.82
N ALA A 384 20.54 8.79 -7.54
CA ALA A 384 21.79 8.27 -7.00
C ALA A 384 22.28 9.08 -5.79
N LEU A 385 22.18 10.41 -5.84
CA LEU A 385 22.50 11.30 -4.73
C LEU A 385 21.60 11.05 -3.53
N HIS A 386 20.28 10.98 -3.73
CA HIS A 386 19.33 10.71 -2.65
C HIS A 386 19.62 9.37 -1.97
N GLN A 387 19.82 8.30 -2.75
CA GLN A 387 20.17 6.98 -2.24
C GLN A 387 21.53 6.98 -1.51
N THR A 388 22.48 7.76 -1.99
CA THR A 388 23.79 7.91 -1.32
C THR A 388 23.63 8.58 0.05
N ILE A 389 22.88 9.67 0.13
CA ILE A 389 22.61 10.38 1.39
C ILE A 389 21.84 9.46 2.35
N LEU A 390 20.85 8.73 1.85
CA LEU A 390 20.09 7.74 2.61
C LEU A 390 21.01 6.73 3.31
N VAL A 391 21.84 6.03 2.53
CA VAL A 391 22.70 4.99 3.07
C VAL A 391 23.78 5.60 3.96
N LEU A 392 24.31 6.77 3.61
CA LEU A 392 25.26 7.50 4.45
C LEU A 392 24.66 7.82 5.83
N ASN A 393 23.41 8.30 5.89
CA ASN A 393 22.71 8.57 7.14
C ASN A 393 22.51 7.28 7.95
N ILE A 394 22.13 6.17 7.32
CA ILE A 394 21.95 4.87 8.00
C ILE A 394 23.28 4.36 8.56
N VAL A 395 24.34 4.36 7.75
CA VAL A 395 25.68 3.91 8.14
C VAL A 395 26.23 4.79 9.26
N TRP A 396 26.18 6.10 9.08
CA TRP A 396 26.72 7.05 10.04
C TRP A 396 25.92 7.05 11.35
N GLY A 397 24.60 7.11 11.26
CA GLY A 397 23.71 7.04 12.41
C GLY A 397 23.89 5.74 13.20
N SER A 398 23.95 4.59 12.53
CA SER A 398 24.21 3.28 13.17
C SER A 398 25.58 3.25 13.86
N PHE A 399 26.61 3.78 13.20
CA PHE A 399 27.96 3.81 13.76
C PHE A 399 28.04 4.71 15.02
N LEU A 400 27.39 5.89 14.98
CA LEU A 400 27.36 6.82 16.11
C LEU A 400 26.53 6.29 17.28
N ILE A 401 25.33 5.76 17.00
CA ILE A 401 24.44 5.22 18.05
C ILE A 401 25.05 3.98 18.71
N LEU A 402 25.91 3.23 18.02
CA LEU A 402 26.64 2.10 18.59
C LEU A 402 28.00 2.50 19.21
N GLN A 403 28.21 3.80 19.47
CA GLN A 403 29.43 4.35 20.07
C GLN A 403 30.71 3.94 19.33
N ARG A 404 30.66 3.89 17.99
CA ARG A 404 31.83 3.61 17.15
C ARG A 404 32.42 2.20 17.35
N LYS A 405 31.63 1.26 17.88
CA LYS A 405 32.04 -0.15 18.06
C LYS A 405 31.84 -0.91 16.76
N MET A 406 32.95 -1.36 16.16
CA MET A 406 32.96 -1.98 14.82
C MET A 406 32.12 -3.24 14.70
N LEU A 407 32.19 -4.16 15.68
CA LEU A 407 31.47 -5.43 15.58
C LEU A 407 29.94 -5.27 15.62
N PRO A 408 29.34 -4.58 16.61
CA PRO A 408 27.91 -4.28 16.59
C PRO A 408 27.46 -3.51 15.34
N PHE A 409 28.29 -2.58 14.86
CA PHE A 409 28.03 -1.82 13.64
C PHE A 409 28.00 -2.72 12.41
N LEU A 410 28.98 -3.61 12.25
CA LEU A 410 29.05 -4.54 11.12
C LEU A 410 27.85 -5.49 11.12
N MET A 411 27.43 -5.97 12.29
CA MET A 411 26.22 -6.81 12.42
C MET A 411 24.95 -6.07 11.99
N THR A 412 24.82 -4.79 12.35
CA THR A 412 23.71 -3.95 11.91
C THR A 412 23.72 -3.73 10.40
N LEU A 413 24.90 -3.51 9.81
CA LEU A 413 25.05 -3.35 8.37
C LEU A 413 24.72 -4.64 7.62
N ILE A 414 25.15 -5.80 8.12
CA ILE A 414 24.80 -7.10 7.56
C ILE A 414 23.28 -7.29 7.58
N ALA A 415 22.63 -7.04 8.72
CA ALA A 415 21.17 -7.10 8.84
C ALA A 415 20.46 -6.17 7.85
N PHE A 416 20.94 -4.95 7.66
CA PHE A 416 20.39 -4.02 6.68
C PHE A 416 20.52 -4.52 5.23
N LEU A 417 21.69 -5.03 4.85
CA LEU A 417 21.92 -5.59 3.51
C LEU A 417 21.04 -6.82 3.25
N LEU A 418 20.81 -7.63 4.29
CA LEU A 418 19.94 -8.80 4.24
C LEU A 418 18.47 -8.45 4.00
N MET A 419 17.97 -7.40 4.65
CA MET A 419 16.62 -6.89 4.38
C MET A 419 16.48 -6.48 2.90
N GLY A 420 17.55 -5.93 2.32
CA GLY A 420 17.66 -5.66 0.89
C GLY A 420 17.37 -6.90 0.04
N HIS A 421 18.02 -8.01 0.39
CA HIS A 421 17.88 -9.28 -0.32
C HIS A 421 16.52 -9.96 -0.11
N LEU A 422 15.88 -9.75 1.03
CA LEU A 422 14.55 -10.29 1.31
C LEU A 422 13.41 -9.50 0.64
N GLU A 423 13.73 -8.50 -0.18
CA GLU A 423 12.76 -7.56 -0.81
C GLU A 423 11.92 -6.80 0.23
N TRP A 424 12.36 -6.79 1.49
CA TRP A 424 11.73 -6.01 2.56
C TRP A 424 12.02 -4.51 2.41
N THR A 425 12.98 -4.16 1.56
CA THR A 425 13.34 -2.78 1.24
C THR A 425 12.65 -2.25 -0.02
N VAL A 426 11.62 -2.93 -0.53
CA VAL A 426 10.78 -2.34 -1.59
C VAL A 426 10.23 -1.00 -1.08
N GLY A 427 10.59 0.09 -1.75
CA GLY A 427 10.29 1.45 -1.28
C GLY A 427 11.27 2.01 -0.24
N ILE A 428 12.53 1.56 -0.21
CA ILE A 428 13.59 2.13 0.66
C ILE A 428 13.67 3.66 0.53
N ASP A 429 13.51 4.16 -0.70
CA ASP A 429 13.54 5.59 -1.02
C ASP A 429 12.30 6.34 -0.51
N ARG A 430 11.24 5.61 -0.11
CA ARG A 430 10.09 6.18 0.59
C ARG A 430 10.48 6.35 2.05
N TYR A 431 10.33 5.35 2.92
CA TYR A 431 10.30 5.59 4.37
C TYR A 431 11.68 5.58 5.07
N PHE A 432 12.70 4.96 4.48
CA PHE A 432 13.98 4.80 5.18
C PHE A 432 14.76 6.11 5.28
N PHE A 433 14.58 7.07 4.36
CA PHE A 433 15.25 8.36 4.48
C PHE A 433 14.83 9.08 5.75
N SER A 434 13.52 9.13 5.98
CA SER A 434 12.94 9.68 7.20
C SER A 434 13.42 8.95 8.46
N PHE A 435 13.47 7.62 8.44
CA PHE A 435 14.02 6.85 9.56
C PHE A 435 15.51 7.13 9.79
N SER A 436 16.29 7.30 8.72
CA SER A 436 17.73 7.57 8.80
C SER A 436 18.03 8.88 9.52
N ILE A 437 17.17 9.89 9.38
CA ILE A 437 17.28 11.17 10.10
C ILE A 437 17.05 10.96 11.61
N VAL A 438 16.04 10.18 11.98
CA VAL A 438 15.76 9.84 13.40
C VAL A 438 16.95 9.10 14.01
N LEU A 439 17.51 8.12 13.28
CA LEU A 439 18.68 7.37 13.70
C LEU A 439 19.90 8.28 13.89
N LEU A 440 20.15 9.18 12.95
CA LEU A 440 21.28 10.09 12.98
C LEU A 440 21.16 11.12 14.13
N PHE A 441 19.96 11.66 14.37
CA PHE A 441 19.67 12.53 15.51
C PHE A 441 20.08 11.89 16.84
N TRP A 442 19.65 10.64 17.07
CA TRP A 442 20.01 9.90 18.27
C TRP A 442 21.47 9.48 18.30
N GLY A 443 22.08 9.21 17.15
CA GLY A 443 23.52 8.99 17.00
C GLY A 443 24.36 10.19 17.46
N PHE A 444 23.99 11.41 17.08
CA PHE A 444 24.67 12.64 17.52
C PHE A 444 24.52 12.88 19.03
N ILE A 445 23.31 12.73 19.58
CA ILE A 445 23.08 12.82 21.04
C ILE A 445 23.98 11.84 21.79
N ARG A 446 24.04 10.57 21.35
CA ARG A 446 24.80 9.50 21.99
C ARG A 446 26.31 9.69 21.91
N SER A 447 26.80 10.07 20.74
CA SER A 447 28.24 10.23 20.49
C SER A 447 28.82 11.50 21.12
N GLY A 448 27.97 12.43 21.56
CA GLY A 448 28.39 13.73 22.09
C GLY A 448 28.73 14.75 21.01
N ASN A 449 28.53 14.41 19.73
CA ASN A 449 28.70 15.34 18.60
C ASN A 449 27.49 16.28 18.53
N ARG A 450 27.61 17.49 19.09
CA ARG A 450 26.48 18.44 19.26
C ARG A 450 26.81 19.85 18.78
N GLY A 451 27.73 19.95 17.82
CA GLY A 451 28.16 21.22 17.27
C GLY A 451 27.11 21.84 16.34
N VAL A 452 27.39 23.07 15.93
CA VAL A 452 26.57 23.81 14.95
C VAL A 452 26.50 23.06 13.62
N PHE A 453 27.59 22.38 13.24
CA PHE A 453 27.64 21.56 12.03
C PHE A 453 26.60 20.44 12.05
N GLU A 454 26.50 19.67 13.15
CA GLU A 454 25.53 18.58 13.27
C GLU A 454 24.08 19.09 13.23
N ILE A 455 23.81 20.25 13.85
CA ILE A 455 22.49 20.91 13.80
C ILE A 455 22.14 21.29 12.35
N ILE A 456 23.05 21.95 11.64
CA ILE A 456 22.85 22.35 10.24
C ILE A 456 22.70 21.13 9.35
N PHE A 457 23.48 20.07 9.58
CA PHE A 457 23.41 18.84 8.80
C PHE A 457 22.06 18.14 8.95
N LEU A 458 21.57 17.98 10.19
CA LEU A 458 20.24 17.40 10.44
C LEU A 458 19.11 18.28 9.87
N ALA A 459 19.18 19.59 10.08
CA ALA A 459 18.17 20.49 9.54
C ALA A 459 18.16 20.47 8.00
N SER A 460 19.34 20.38 7.37
CA SER A 460 19.49 20.24 5.92
C SER A 460 18.94 18.91 5.40
N THR A 461 19.11 17.79 6.12
CA THR A 461 18.51 16.51 5.71
C THR A 461 17.00 16.49 5.89
N VAL A 462 16.46 17.17 6.91
CA VAL A 462 15.01 17.40 7.05
C VAL A 462 14.48 18.26 5.90
N LEU A 463 15.17 19.35 5.54
CA LEU A 463 14.82 20.19 4.39
C LEU A 463 14.90 19.41 3.07
N TRP A 464 15.93 18.57 2.91
CA TRP A 464 16.05 17.67 1.77
C TRP A 464 14.84 16.74 1.71
N GLN A 465 14.48 16.09 2.81
CA GLN A 465 13.28 15.24 2.85
C GLN A 465 12.01 16.03 2.54
N PHE A 466 11.86 17.25 3.06
CA PHE A 466 10.71 18.11 2.74
C PHE A 466 10.65 18.45 1.24
N THR A 467 11.82 18.63 0.62
CA THR A 467 11.92 18.96 -0.80
C THR A 467 11.44 17.81 -1.68
N PHE A 468 11.69 16.55 -1.30
CA PHE A 468 11.26 15.36 -2.08
C PHE A 468 9.92 14.78 -1.61
N GLU A 469 9.68 14.68 -0.31
CA GLU A 469 8.40 14.22 0.25
C GLU A 469 8.01 15.04 1.49
N PRO A 470 7.26 16.14 1.29
CA PRO A 470 6.80 17.00 2.37
C PRO A 470 6.04 16.26 3.47
N HIS A 471 5.22 15.28 3.10
CA HIS A 471 4.44 14.48 4.05
C HIS A 471 5.33 13.63 4.96
N GLN A 472 6.45 13.15 4.45
CA GLN A 472 7.41 12.39 5.23
C GLN A 472 8.30 13.25 6.13
N ALA A 473 8.62 14.47 5.72
CA ALA A 473 9.25 15.43 6.63
C ALA A 473 8.39 15.69 7.87
N ALA A 474 7.06 15.71 7.73
CA ALA A 474 6.16 15.79 8.88
C ALA A 474 6.32 14.57 9.82
N TYR A 475 6.48 13.35 9.29
CA TYR A 475 6.71 12.15 10.10
C TYR A 475 8.00 12.27 10.92
N VAL A 476 9.07 12.79 10.31
CA VAL A 476 10.35 13.06 10.98
C VAL A 476 10.18 14.12 12.07
N LEU A 477 9.51 15.23 11.77
CA LEU A 477 9.31 16.32 12.74
C LEU A 477 8.54 15.86 13.98
N VAL A 478 7.50 15.03 13.82
CA VAL A 478 6.77 14.47 14.97
C VAL A 478 7.68 13.56 15.81
N SER A 479 8.46 12.70 15.15
CA SER A 479 9.43 11.82 15.82
C SER A 479 10.49 12.61 16.60
N LEU A 480 11.08 13.64 15.96
CA LEU A 480 12.05 14.54 16.60
C LEU A 480 11.43 15.36 17.73
N SER A 481 10.17 15.78 17.61
CA SER A 481 9.46 16.51 18.66
C SER A 481 9.26 15.65 19.91
N ILE A 482 8.88 14.38 19.73
CA ILE A 482 8.74 13.42 20.83
C ILE A 482 10.10 13.14 21.48
N GLY A 483 11.15 12.94 20.68
CA GLY A 483 12.51 12.79 21.19
C GLY A 483 13.03 14.02 21.94
N THR A 484 12.70 15.22 21.44
CA THR A 484 13.05 16.51 22.08
C THR A 484 12.30 16.69 23.39
N ALA A 485 10.99 16.42 23.42
CA ALA A 485 10.19 16.48 24.63
C ALA A 485 10.74 15.51 25.70
N PHE A 486 11.13 14.30 25.29
CA PHE A 486 11.78 13.36 26.19
C PHE A 486 13.09 13.91 26.78
N GLN A 487 13.96 14.52 25.97
CA GLN A 487 15.20 15.15 26.44
C GLN A 487 14.95 16.32 27.39
N VAL A 488 13.97 17.17 27.09
CA VAL A 488 13.61 18.30 27.95
C VAL A 488 13.06 17.79 29.30
N LEU A 489 12.24 16.74 29.29
CA LEU A 489 11.72 16.13 30.51
C LEU A 489 12.81 15.47 31.35
N THR A 490 13.78 14.80 30.74
CA THR A 490 14.92 14.22 31.47
C THR A 490 15.78 15.32 32.08
N TRP A 491 16.01 16.43 31.37
CA TRP A 491 16.73 17.58 31.89
C TRP A 491 15.98 18.25 33.04
N TRP A 492 14.69 18.55 32.89
CA TRP A 492 13.89 19.20 33.92
C TRP A 492 13.82 18.37 35.20
N ARG A 493 13.72 17.04 35.08
CA ARG A 493 13.55 16.16 36.23
C ARG A 493 14.86 15.81 36.96
N PHE A 494 15.99 15.73 36.25
CA PHE A 494 17.25 15.23 36.81
C PHE A 494 18.41 16.23 36.77
N GLY A 495 18.24 17.38 36.12
CA GLY A 495 19.29 18.38 35.92
C GLY A 495 20.43 17.93 34.99
N SER A 496 20.54 16.64 34.67
CA SER A 496 21.48 16.08 33.71
C SER A 496 21.03 16.32 32.27
N GLN A 497 21.94 16.28 31.30
CA GLN A 497 21.62 16.33 29.86
C GLN A 497 21.12 17.68 29.29
N LYS A 498 21.41 18.82 29.95
CA LYS A 498 21.12 20.17 29.43
C LYS A 498 21.60 20.38 27.99
N GLU A 499 22.78 19.88 27.66
CA GLU A 499 23.34 19.98 26.30
C GLU A 499 22.55 19.17 25.28
N ASN A 500 22.06 17.99 25.64
CA ASN A 500 21.20 17.18 24.75
C ASN A 500 19.88 17.90 24.47
N SER A 501 19.27 18.47 25.52
CA SER A 501 18.04 19.26 25.39
C SER A 501 18.24 20.47 24.50
N ARG A 502 19.34 21.20 24.69
CA ARG A 502 19.69 22.36 23.85
C ARG A 502 19.90 21.94 22.40
N PHE A 503 20.68 20.88 22.15
CA PHE A 503 20.90 20.36 20.81
C PHE A 503 19.58 19.94 20.15
N ALA A 504 18.72 19.22 20.86
CA ALA A 504 17.44 18.76 20.37
C ALA A 504 16.50 19.93 20.00
N LEU A 505 16.36 20.91 20.90
CA LEU A 505 15.56 22.11 20.66
C LEU A 505 16.09 22.94 19.47
N LEU A 506 17.41 23.14 19.38
CA LEU A 506 18.02 23.88 18.28
C LEU A 506 17.87 23.14 16.94
N THR A 507 17.95 21.81 16.94
CA THR A 507 17.74 20.99 15.74
C THR A 507 16.31 21.10 15.25
N LEU A 508 15.33 21.00 16.16
CA LEU A 508 13.92 21.14 15.83
C LEU A 508 13.61 22.55 15.31
N LEU A 509 14.10 23.58 16.03
CA LEU A 509 13.95 24.98 15.62
C LEU A 509 14.56 25.25 14.24
N MET A 510 15.80 24.81 14.01
CA MET A 510 16.47 25.02 12.72
C MET A 510 15.75 24.29 11.59
N SER A 511 15.30 23.05 11.82
CA SER A 511 14.50 22.29 10.86
C SER A 511 13.20 23.03 10.51
N SER A 512 12.49 23.56 11.51
CA SER A 512 11.27 24.34 11.32
C SER A 512 11.53 25.65 10.57
N ILE A 513 12.62 26.36 10.87
CA ILE A 513 13.02 27.59 10.16
C ILE A 513 13.30 27.29 8.69
N LEU A 514 14.05 26.23 8.38
CA LEU A 514 14.36 25.86 7.00
C LEU A 514 13.12 25.45 6.22
N ILE A 515 12.20 24.70 6.82
CA ILE A 515 10.90 24.36 6.19
C ILE A 515 10.06 25.62 5.97
N PHE A 516 10.00 26.51 6.96
CA PHE A 516 9.30 27.78 6.82
C PHE A 516 9.90 28.63 5.69
N ALA A 517 11.23 28.72 5.61
CA ALA A 517 11.92 29.40 4.51
C ALA A 517 11.58 28.76 3.15
N ALA A 518 11.53 27.43 3.06
CA ALA A 518 11.12 26.72 1.84
C ALA A 518 9.66 27.05 1.45
N LEU A 519 8.75 27.16 2.42
CA LEU A 519 7.38 27.59 2.18
C LEU A 519 7.29 29.05 1.72
N VAL A 520 8.12 29.94 2.28
CA VAL A 520 8.23 31.33 1.82
C VAL A 520 8.77 31.42 0.39
N VAL A 521 9.78 30.60 0.05
CA VAL A 521 10.28 30.51 -1.33
C VAL A 521 9.17 30.05 -2.27
N ARG A 522 8.43 28.98 -1.91
CA ARG A 522 7.26 28.52 -2.69
C ARG A 522 6.18 29.59 -2.81
N ALA A 523 5.95 30.39 -1.76
CA ALA A 523 5.02 31.51 -1.82
C ALA A 523 5.51 32.58 -2.81
N GLY A 524 6.80 32.92 -2.80
CA GLY A 524 7.43 33.85 -3.76
C GLY A 524 7.38 33.35 -5.21
N LEU A 525 7.37 32.03 -5.41
CA LEU A 525 7.20 31.38 -6.72
C LEU A 525 5.74 31.19 -7.13
N GLY A 526 4.76 31.57 -6.29
CA GLY A 526 3.33 31.38 -6.56
C GLY A 526 2.83 29.93 -6.39
N GLU A 527 3.66 29.02 -5.88
CA GLU A 527 3.35 27.59 -5.76
C GLU A 527 2.64 27.23 -4.46
N LEU A 528 2.62 28.11 -3.46
CA LEU A 528 2.06 27.80 -2.14
C LEU A 528 0.56 27.46 -2.20
N GLY A 529 -0.22 28.19 -3.01
CA GLY A 529 -1.65 27.93 -3.18
C GLY A 529 -1.93 26.52 -3.72
N PRO A 530 -1.39 26.15 -4.89
CA PRO A 530 -1.47 24.80 -5.44
C PRO A 530 -0.97 23.73 -4.46
N PHE A 531 0.13 24.00 -3.75
CA PHE A 531 0.68 23.07 -2.76
C PHE A 531 -0.29 22.80 -1.60
N LEU A 532 -0.93 23.83 -1.06
CA LEU A 532 -1.94 23.69 0.00
C LEU A 532 -3.20 22.98 -0.52
N LEU A 533 -3.61 23.26 -1.76
CA LEU A 533 -4.70 22.54 -2.43
C LEU A 533 -4.38 21.05 -2.57
N PHE A 534 -3.16 20.71 -2.99
CA PHE A 534 -2.70 19.33 -3.06
C PHE A 534 -2.81 18.62 -1.71
N LEU A 535 -2.30 19.22 -0.62
CA LEU A 535 -2.40 18.63 0.72
C LEU A 535 -3.86 18.39 1.13
N LYS A 536 -4.77 19.31 0.80
CA LYS A 536 -6.21 19.16 1.04
C LYS A 536 -6.80 18.00 0.23
N VAL A 537 -6.50 17.91 -1.07
CA VAL A 537 -6.97 16.85 -1.97
C VAL A 537 -6.43 15.47 -1.56
N THR A 538 -5.14 15.37 -1.19
CA THR A 538 -4.54 14.10 -0.74
C THR A 538 -5.26 13.53 0.48
N SER A 539 -5.78 14.39 1.37
CA SER A 539 -6.59 13.94 2.50
C SER A 539 -7.92 13.30 2.08
N LEU A 540 -8.53 13.76 0.98
CA LEU A 540 -9.74 13.15 0.40
C LEU A 540 -9.42 11.84 -0.32
N LEU A 541 -8.26 11.73 -0.94
CA LEU A 541 -7.81 10.49 -1.57
C LEU A 541 -7.54 9.37 -0.55
N ALA A 542 -7.28 9.71 0.72
CA ALA A 542 -7.27 8.73 1.79
C ALA A 542 -8.64 8.05 1.97
N VAL A 543 -9.76 8.76 1.70
CA VAL A 543 -11.11 8.18 1.69
C VAL A 543 -11.30 7.28 0.47
N VAL A 544 -10.87 7.75 -0.70
CA VAL A 544 -10.97 7.00 -1.97
C VAL A 544 -10.21 5.67 -1.88
N GLY A 545 -8.97 5.73 -1.38
CA GLY A 545 -8.08 4.59 -1.28
C GLY A 545 -8.21 3.76 0.00
N ALA A 546 -9.19 4.04 0.87
CA ALA A 546 -9.36 3.30 2.13
C ALA A 546 -9.92 1.89 1.89
N PHE A 547 -9.12 0.88 2.22
CA PHE A 547 -9.53 -0.52 2.24
C PHE A 547 -9.99 -0.96 3.63
N PRO A 548 -10.95 -1.89 3.74
CA PRO A 548 -11.20 -2.60 4.99
C PRO A 548 -9.93 -3.31 5.47
N ALA A 549 -9.43 -3.01 6.67
CA ALA A 549 -8.30 -3.75 7.27
C ALA A 549 -8.80 -4.96 8.09
N ALA A 550 -10.12 -5.11 8.22
CA ALA A 550 -10.82 -6.16 8.96
C ALA A 550 -10.14 -6.51 10.30
N THR A 551 -9.93 -5.52 11.16
CA THR A 551 -9.32 -5.68 12.50
C THR A 551 -9.99 -6.76 13.38
N GLN A 552 -11.21 -7.19 13.03
CA GLN A 552 -11.89 -8.33 13.66
C GLN A 552 -11.30 -9.70 13.30
N GLU A 553 -10.73 -9.84 12.10
CA GLU A 553 -10.12 -11.07 11.61
C GLU A 553 -8.73 -11.31 12.21
N TRP A 554 -8.10 -10.27 12.77
CA TRP A 554 -6.84 -10.38 13.50
C TRP A 554 -6.92 -11.39 14.66
N VAL A 555 -8.08 -11.49 15.33
CA VAL A 555 -8.33 -12.48 16.40
C VAL A 555 -8.58 -13.88 15.84
N ARG A 556 -9.07 -13.98 14.60
CA ARG A 556 -9.49 -15.24 13.96
C ARG A 556 -8.39 -15.91 13.13
N GLY A 557 -7.30 -15.21 12.85
CA GLY A 557 -6.12 -15.77 12.17
C GLY A 557 -6.32 -16.08 10.68
N GLY A 558 -7.08 -15.26 9.95
CA GLY A 558 -7.19 -15.35 8.48
C GLY A 558 -5.87 -14.99 7.78
N TYR A 559 -5.58 -15.58 6.61
CA TYR A 559 -4.20 -15.67 6.10
C TYR A 559 -3.68 -14.53 5.22
N ASP A 560 -4.55 -13.69 4.66
CA ASP A 560 -4.24 -13.24 3.31
C ASP A 560 -3.28 -12.04 3.20
N TYR A 561 -3.42 -11.03 4.05
CA TYR A 561 -2.42 -9.95 4.25
C TYR A 561 -2.64 -9.22 5.56
N GLN A 562 -3.91 -9.19 5.97
CA GLN A 562 -4.39 -8.69 7.25
C GLN A 562 -3.67 -9.33 8.44
N TYR A 563 -3.15 -10.56 8.29
CA TYR A 563 -2.32 -11.19 9.30
C TYR A 563 -0.94 -10.54 9.46
N ASN A 564 -0.31 -10.10 8.37
CA ASN A 564 0.96 -9.38 8.46
C ASN A 564 0.76 -8.02 9.14
N GLU A 565 -0.41 -7.39 8.94
CA GLU A 565 -0.79 -6.16 9.66
C GLU A 565 -1.07 -6.40 11.14
N ALA A 566 -1.77 -7.48 11.48
CA ALA A 566 -2.00 -7.90 12.85
C ALA A 566 -0.67 -8.16 13.57
N LEU A 567 0.23 -8.90 12.93
CA LEU A 567 1.56 -9.18 13.44
C LEU A 567 2.43 -7.92 13.55
N LEU A 568 2.40 -7.03 12.57
CA LEU A 568 3.12 -5.74 12.63
C LEU A 568 2.54 -4.85 13.74
N THR A 569 1.22 -4.88 13.94
CA THR A 569 0.56 -4.20 15.05
C THR A 569 1.03 -4.76 16.39
N ASP A 570 0.95 -6.08 16.58
CA ASP A 570 1.41 -6.76 17.79
C ASP A 570 2.88 -6.44 18.04
N PHE A 571 3.69 -6.44 16.99
CA PHE A 571 5.09 -6.08 17.06
C PHE A 571 5.30 -4.64 17.58
N ILE A 572 4.60 -3.66 17.00
CA ILE A 572 4.66 -2.25 17.41
C ILE A 572 4.19 -2.09 18.85
N LEU A 573 3.08 -2.74 19.21
CA LEU A 573 2.50 -2.68 20.54
C LEU A 573 3.41 -3.33 21.58
N ILE A 574 4.02 -4.48 21.28
CA ILE A 574 5.05 -5.09 22.13
C ILE A 574 6.20 -4.11 22.33
N LEU A 575 6.81 -3.58 21.25
CA LEU A 575 7.91 -2.63 21.37
C LEU A 575 7.51 -1.37 22.17
N GLN A 576 6.26 -0.91 22.04
CA GLN A 576 5.70 0.18 22.81
C GLN A 576 5.51 -0.19 24.29
N PHE A 577 5.01 -1.37 24.61
CA PHE A 577 4.92 -1.91 25.97
C PHE A 577 6.29 -1.88 26.63
N TRP A 578 7.30 -2.39 25.93
CA TRP A 578 8.68 -2.44 26.40
C TRP A 578 9.25 -1.07 26.66
N THR A 579 9.00 -0.15 25.74
CA THR A 579 9.39 1.24 25.89
C THR A 579 8.68 1.80 27.13
N ALA A 580 7.35 1.76 27.22
CA ALA A 580 6.61 2.20 28.40
C ALA A 580 7.11 1.59 29.73
N PHE A 581 7.42 0.29 29.75
CA PHE A 581 7.94 -0.42 30.91
C PHE A 581 9.35 0.04 31.32
N LEU A 582 10.21 0.35 30.36
CA LEU A 582 11.56 0.82 30.63
C LEU A 582 11.62 2.33 30.93
N VAL A 583 10.56 3.12 30.70
CA VAL A 583 10.53 4.59 30.97
C VAL A 583 11.08 4.93 32.37
N PRO A 584 10.56 4.35 33.47
CA PRO A 584 10.94 4.78 34.83
C PRO A 584 12.38 4.43 35.20
N SER A 585 12.96 3.36 34.63
CA SER A 585 14.35 2.97 34.82
C SER A 585 15.30 3.74 33.89
N ALA A 586 14.86 4.07 32.67
CA ALA A 586 15.61 4.81 31.66
C ALA A 586 15.86 6.28 32.00
N PHE A 587 15.04 6.86 32.88
CA PHE A 587 15.24 8.19 33.45
C PHE A 587 16.54 8.33 34.26
N ARG A 588 17.29 7.24 34.50
CA ARG A 588 18.64 7.26 35.08
C ARG A 588 19.70 7.16 33.95
N ASN A 589 20.61 8.13 33.90
CA ASN A 589 21.41 8.61 32.74
C ASN A 589 21.88 7.61 31.65
N ARG A 590 22.24 6.35 31.97
CA ARG A 590 22.96 5.46 31.03
C ARG A 590 22.11 4.95 29.85
N PHE A 591 20.80 4.80 30.03
CA PHE A 591 19.89 4.27 28.99
C PHE A 591 18.93 5.31 28.41
N ALA A 592 18.96 6.56 28.89
CA ALA A 592 18.07 7.63 28.41
C ALA A 592 18.15 7.80 26.88
N THR A 593 19.34 7.72 26.29
CA THR A 593 19.50 7.85 24.84
C THR A 593 18.91 6.68 24.06
N LEU A 594 19.05 5.44 24.55
CA LEU A 594 18.41 4.26 23.94
C LEU A 594 16.90 4.39 23.97
N PHE A 595 16.42 4.85 25.11
CA PHE A 595 15.00 4.97 25.39
C PHE A 595 14.33 6.02 24.51
N GLY A 596 14.94 7.20 24.43
CA GLY A 596 14.46 8.24 23.55
C GLY A 596 14.54 7.83 22.07
N PHE A 597 15.57 7.07 21.66
CA PHE A 597 15.64 6.48 20.32
C PHE A 597 14.46 5.55 20.05
N LEU A 598 14.16 4.61 20.95
CA LEU A 598 13.01 3.71 20.83
C LEU A 598 11.70 4.51 20.76
N LEU A 599 11.49 5.46 21.67
CA LEU A 599 10.27 6.27 21.72
C LEU A 599 10.06 7.07 20.42
N SER A 600 11.11 7.70 19.91
CA SER A 600 11.04 8.48 18.66
C SER A 600 10.80 7.57 17.47
N SER A 601 11.46 6.41 17.42
CA SER A 601 11.32 5.43 16.33
C SER A 601 9.94 4.78 16.32
N LEU A 602 9.37 4.49 17.50
CA LEU A 602 8.01 4.01 17.65
C LEU A 602 6.99 5.03 17.16
N ALA A 603 7.14 6.29 17.55
CA ALA A 603 6.26 7.36 17.06
C ALA A 603 6.32 7.48 15.54
N PHE A 604 7.52 7.38 14.96
CA PHE A 604 7.71 7.37 13.52
C PHE A 604 6.99 6.19 12.84
N ILE A 605 7.18 4.96 13.35
CA ILE A 605 6.50 3.78 12.79
C ILE A 605 4.99 3.90 12.91
N GLN A 606 4.45 4.36 14.05
CA GLN A 606 3.00 4.48 14.25
C GLN A 606 2.35 5.41 13.22
N ILE A 607 2.99 6.55 12.92
CA ILE A 607 2.49 7.50 11.92
C ILE A 607 2.46 6.87 10.53
N ILE A 608 3.50 6.11 10.16
CA ILE A 608 3.54 5.44 8.85
C ILE A 608 2.55 4.27 8.82
N PHE A 609 2.40 3.54 9.93
CA PHE A 609 1.46 2.43 10.04
C PHE A 609 0.01 2.88 9.84
N ILE A 610 -0.35 4.08 10.32
CA ILE A 610 -1.66 4.71 10.05
C ILE A 610 -1.91 4.87 8.54
N LYS A 611 -0.90 5.24 7.75
CA LYS A 611 -1.00 5.30 6.28
C LYS A 611 -1.25 3.90 5.70
N GLN A 612 -0.64 2.86 6.24
CA GLN A 612 -0.78 1.51 5.69
C GLN A 612 -2.07 0.81 6.10
N LEU A 613 -2.70 1.20 7.21
CA LEU A 613 -4.07 0.80 7.48
C LEU A 613 -5.00 1.18 6.32
N ILE A 614 -4.71 2.25 5.56
CA ILE A 614 -5.52 2.65 4.41
C ILE A 614 -5.32 1.66 3.24
N ARG A 615 -4.12 1.09 3.05
CA ARG A 615 -3.75 0.18 1.95
C ARG A 615 -2.99 -1.04 2.51
N PRO A 616 -3.69 -2.06 3.02
CA PRO A 616 -3.10 -3.12 3.83
C PRO A 616 -2.14 -4.06 3.08
N HIS A 617 -2.37 -4.25 1.77
CA HIS A 617 -1.56 -5.13 0.93
C HIS A 617 -0.09 -4.66 0.77
N ILE A 618 0.22 -3.38 1.05
CA ILE A 618 1.60 -2.86 1.02
C ILE A 618 2.28 -2.80 2.41
N ALA A 619 1.62 -3.27 3.48
CA ALA A 619 2.15 -3.23 4.85
C ALA A 619 3.48 -3.98 5.02
N ASN A 620 3.74 -5.01 4.20
CA ASN A 620 4.99 -5.77 4.23
C ASN A 620 6.24 -4.89 4.00
N GLN A 621 6.10 -3.80 3.24
CA GLN A 621 7.18 -2.83 2.99
C GLN A 621 7.64 -2.12 4.27
N LEU A 622 6.83 -2.14 5.34
CA LEU A 622 7.19 -1.52 6.60
C LEU A 622 7.93 -2.43 7.56
N LEU A 623 7.91 -3.76 7.39
CA LEU A 623 8.53 -4.71 8.34
C LEU A 623 10.02 -4.47 8.56
N ALA A 624 10.64 -3.83 7.59
CA ALA A 624 12.05 -3.55 7.55
C ALA A 624 12.51 -2.54 8.63
N ILE A 625 11.74 -1.46 8.85
CA ILE A 625 12.05 -0.44 9.87
C ILE A 625 12.02 -1.00 11.32
N PRO A 626 10.93 -1.65 11.79
CA PRO A 626 10.87 -2.24 13.12
C PRO A 626 11.96 -3.29 13.32
N PHE A 627 12.23 -4.14 12.33
CA PHE A 627 13.33 -5.10 12.41
C PHE A 627 14.69 -4.41 12.63
N LEU A 628 14.99 -3.36 11.86
CA LEU A 628 16.23 -2.61 12.01
C LEU A 628 16.35 -1.93 13.39
N ILE A 629 15.24 -1.41 13.93
CA ILE A 629 15.21 -0.83 15.29
C ILE A 629 15.57 -1.86 16.35
N ILE A 630 15.05 -3.09 16.24
CA ILE A 630 15.41 -4.17 17.18
C ILE A 630 16.87 -4.53 17.04
N VAL A 631 17.36 -4.72 15.82
CA VAL A 631 18.77 -5.06 15.60
C VAL A 631 19.66 -4.01 16.25
N ILE A 632 19.39 -2.72 16.03
CA ILE A 632 20.12 -1.61 16.64
C ILE A 632 19.97 -1.62 18.16
N PHE A 633 18.76 -1.84 18.69
CA PHE A 633 18.48 -1.91 20.12
C PHE A 633 19.23 -3.06 20.80
N THR A 634 19.17 -4.26 20.22
CA THR A 634 19.86 -5.47 20.69
C THR A 634 21.38 -5.27 20.64
N MET A 635 21.90 -4.75 19.52
CA MET A 635 23.32 -4.44 19.38
C MET A 635 23.79 -3.38 20.38
N PHE A 636 22.98 -2.35 20.63
CA PHE A 636 23.23 -1.36 21.66
C PHE A 636 23.30 -2.01 23.04
N PHE A 637 22.29 -2.81 23.39
CA PHE A 637 22.16 -3.44 24.70
C PHE A 637 23.34 -4.40 24.98
N LEU A 638 23.67 -5.25 24.01
CA LEU A 638 24.82 -6.15 24.07
C LEU A 638 26.14 -5.38 24.20
N ALA A 639 26.28 -4.27 23.47
CA ALA A 639 27.46 -3.43 23.55
C ALA A 639 27.65 -2.77 24.93
N GLU A 640 26.57 -2.50 25.67
CA GLU A 640 26.60 -1.94 27.03
C GLU A 640 26.88 -2.98 28.11
N LEU A 641 26.41 -4.22 27.93
CA LEU A 641 26.52 -5.27 28.93
C LEU A 641 27.95 -5.79 29.15
N ARG A 642 28.92 -5.47 28.29
CA ARG A 642 30.34 -5.93 28.33
C ARG A 642 30.54 -7.44 28.56
N ARG A 643 29.48 -8.27 28.46
CA ARG A 643 29.57 -9.72 28.58
C ARG A 643 30.14 -10.26 27.27
N SER A 644 31.28 -10.95 27.40
CA SER A 644 32.06 -11.75 26.42
C SER A 644 31.78 -11.59 24.93
N LYS A 645 32.85 -11.46 24.12
CA LYS A 645 32.83 -11.61 22.64
C LYS A 645 32.05 -12.84 22.16
N PHE A 646 31.94 -13.86 23.01
CA PHE A 646 31.13 -15.07 22.83
C PHE A 646 29.63 -14.79 22.63
N TYR A 647 29.03 -13.82 23.34
CA TYR A 647 27.60 -13.50 23.18
C TYR A 647 27.31 -12.77 21.88
N LEU A 648 28.21 -11.88 21.45
CA LEU A 648 28.14 -11.29 20.12
C LEU A 648 28.35 -12.34 19.03
N ALA A 649 29.24 -13.32 19.24
CA ALA A 649 29.41 -14.44 18.32
C ALA A 649 28.18 -15.36 18.29
N LEU A 650 27.49 -15.55 19.41
CA LEU A 650 26.28 -16.37 19.51
C LEU A 650 25.07 -15.68 18.85
N VAL A 651 24.90 -14.37 19.03
CA VAL A 651 23.87 -13.60 18.31
C VAL A 651 24.20 -13.52 16.82
N ALA A 652 25.48 -13.39 16.46
CA ALA A 652 25.91 -13.50 15.06
C ALA A 652 25.69 -14.90 14.48
N LEU A 653 25.82 -15.95 15.30
CA LEU A 653 25.54 -17.32 14.94
C LEU A 653 24.02 -17.56 14.81
N CYS A 654 23.19 -17.04 15.72
CA CYS A 654 21.74 -17.16 15.65
C CYS A 654 21.16 -16.38 14.46
N LEU A 655 21.65 -15.16 14.21
CA LEU A 655 21.37 -14.44 12.98
C LEU A 655 21.86 -15.24 11.79
N GLY A 656 23.13 -15.67 11.76
CA GLY A 656 23.70 -16.48 10.68
C GLY A 656 22.94 -17.78 10.38
N LEU A 657 22.47 -18.48 11.41
CA LEU A 657 21.71 -19.72 11.31
C LEU A 657 20.26 -19.49 10.88
N GLY A 658 19.60 -18.45 11.41
CA GLY A 658 18.28 -18.01 10.94
C GLY A 658 18.31 -17.57 9.47
N LEU A 659 19.45 -17.04 9.03
CA LEU A 659 19.68 -16.60 7.65
C LEU A 659 20.06 -17.74 6.71
N SER A 660 20.85 -18.73 7.16
CA SER A 660 21.15 -19.94 6.38
C SER A 660 19.94 -20.87 6.27
N GLY A 661 19.07 -20.87 7.29
CA GLY A 661 17.83 -21.63 7.29
C GLY A 661 16.86 -21.19 6.19
N LEU A 662 16.89 -19.92 5.76
CA LEU A 662 16.02 -19.40 4.71
C LEU A 662 16.38 -19.86 3.29
N GLY A 663 17.31 -20.80 3.12
CA GLY A 663 17.49 -21.59 1.89
C GLY A 663 18.13 -20.89 0.69
N TYR A 664 18.57 -19.64 0.84
CA TYR A 664 19.25 -18.90 -0.23
C TYR A 664 20.73 -18.75 0.10
N GLY A 665 21.60 -19.22 -0.79
CA GLY A 665 23.05 -19.15 -0.64
C GLY A 665 23.54 -17.74 -0.29
N PHE A 666 23.95 -17.54 0.95
CA PHE A 666 24.63 -16.34 1.41
C PHE A 666 26.13 -16.50 1.14
N PRO A 667 26.91 -15.50 0.64
CA PRO A 667 26.65 -14.09 0.32
C PRO A 667 26.88 -13.75 -1.18
N MET A 668 26.81 -14.74 -2.07
CA MET A 668 27.37 -14.58 -3.43
C MET A 668 26.62 -13.57 -4.28
N ARG A 669 25.30 -13.37 -4.14
CA ARG A 669 24.55 -12.47 -5.02
C ARG A 669 24.82 -10.97 -4.77
N PRO A 670 24.74 -10.40 -3.55
CA PRO A 670 25.12 -9.01 -3.30
C PRO A 670 26.59 -8.75 -3.62
N LEU A 671 27.46 -9.70 -3.29
CA LEU A 671 28.88 -9.62 -3.63
C LEU A 671 29.10 -9.68 -5.14
N LYS A 672 28.35 -10.53 -5.85
CA LYS A 672 28.34 -10.62 -7.30
C LYS A 672 27.80 -9.34 -7.92
N GLU A 673 26.69 -8.78 -7.46
CA GLU A 673 26.15 -7.49 -7.91
C GLU A 673 27.16 -6.36 -7.71
N LEU A 674 27.85 -6.31 -6.56
CA LEU A 674 28.95 -5.37 -6.34
C LEU A 674 30.12 -5.61 -7.31
N MET A 675 30.52 -6.86 -7.50
CA MET A 675 31.61 -7.22 -8.41
C MET A 675 31.24 -6.95 -9.88
N ASP A 676 29.98 -7.17 -10.26
CA ASP A 676 29.41 -6.89 -11.57
C ASP A 676 29.35 -5.38 -11.79
N ASN A 677 28.98 -4.59 -10.77
CA ASN A 677 29.00 -3.12 -10.83
C ASN A 677 30.42 -2.54 -10.88
N ILE A 678 31.36 -3.10 -10.11
CA ILE A 678 32.78 -2.70 -10.14
C ILE A 678 33.38 -3.04 -11.50
N SER A 679 33.14 -4.25 -12.01
CA SER A 679 33.67 -4.68 -13.30
C SER A 679 33.04 -3.93 -14.47
N SER A 680 31.76 -3.55 -14.36
CA SER A 680 31.05 -2.71 -15.34
C SER A 680 31.25 -1.21 -15.14
N LEU A 681 32.02 -0.74 -14.15
CA LEU A 681 32.16 0.69 -13.84
C LEU A 681 32.63 1.51 -15.04
N ASN A 682 33.63 1.03 -15.77
CA ASN A 682 34.13 1.73 -16.97
C ASN A 682 33.06 1.77 -18.08
N THR A 683 32.32 0.68 -18.25
CA THR A 683 31.19 0.60 -19.20
C THR A 683 30.09 1.57 -18.80
N ASN A 684 29.73 1.62 -17.52
CA ASN A 684 28.72 2.53 -16.99
C ASN A 684 29.13 3.99 -17.13
N LEU A 685 30.41 4.33 -16.87
CA LEU A 685 30.93 5.68 -17.07
C LEU A 685 30.93 6.09 -18.54
N LYS A 686 31.19 5.17 -19.46
CA LYS A 686 31.08 5.40 -20.90
C LYS A 686 29.62 5.61 -21.32
N ALA A 687 28.71 4.74 -20.90
CA ALA A 687 27.27 4.84 -21.17
C ALA A 687 26.71 6.16 -20.63
N THR A 688 27.07 6.56 -19.41
CA THR A 688 26.73 7.89 -18.87
C THR A 688 27.22 8.99 -19.80
N ARG A 689 28.51 9.01 -20.17
CA ARG A 689 29.05 10.03 -21.08
C ARG A 689 28.34 10.06 -22.44
N GLU A 690 27.91 8.90 -22.95
CA GLU A 690 27.16 8.80 -24.21
C GLU A 690 25.73 9.33 -24.07
N ILE A 691 25.02 9.01 -22.98
CA ILE A 691 23.69 9.60 -22.69
C ILE A 691 23.81 11.13 -22.59
N PHE A 692 24.84 11.64 -21.90
CA PHE A 692 25.09 13.07 -21.78
C PHE A 692 25.59 13.73 -23.09
N ARG A 693 25.97 12.94 -24.12
CA ARG A 693 26.35 13.45 -25.44
C ARG A 693 25.18 13.56 -26.41
N HIS A 694 24.12 12.76 -26.23
CA HIS A 694 22.90 12.91 -27.03
C HIS A 694 22.22 14.25 -26.72
N GLU A 695 21.61 14.86 -27.73
CA GLU A 695 20.75 16.00 -27.49
C GLU A 695 19.54 15.54 -26.68
N HIS A 696 19.24 16.26 -25.58
CA HIS A 696 18.13 15.94 -24.69
C HIS A 696 16.81 15.70 -25.46
N GLN A 697 16.57 16.50 -26.50
CA GLN A 697 15.38 16.39 -27.35
C GLN A 697 15.31 15.07 -28.13
N GLU A 698 16.44 14.51 -28.58
CA GLU A 698 16.47 13.20 -29.26
C GLU A 698 16.08 12.07 -28.31
N LEU A 699 16.59 12.11 -27.07
CA LEU A 699 16.26 11.11 -26.04
C LEU A 699 14.78 11.15 -25.67
N VAL A 700 14.23 12.35 -25.45
CA VAL A 700 12.80 12.54 -25.17
C VAL A 700 11.94 12.06 -26.34
N ASN A 701 12.29 12.44 -27.58
CA ASN A 701 11.52 12.04 -28.76
C ASN A 701 11.50 10.54 -28.99
N SER A 702 12.62 9.84 -28.72
CA SER A 702 12.72 8.38 -28.83
C SER A 702 11.99 7.67 -27.68
N TYR A 703 12.18 8.13 -26.44
CA TYR A 703 11.61 7.49 -25.25
C TYR A 703 10.07 7.52 -25.22
N PHE A 704 9.48 8.62 -25.71
CA PHE A 704 8.03 8.85 -25.78
C PHE A 704 7.49 8.73 -27.22
N ALA A 705 8.17 7.99 -28.08
CA ALA A 705 7.70 7.73 -29.44
C ALA A 705 6.40 6.90 -29.41
N PRO A 706 5.33 7.25 -30.15
CA PRO A 706 4.07 6.50 -30.10
C PRO A 706 4.23 5.01 -30.43
N GLU A 707 5.20 4.64 -31.27
CA GLU A 707 5.50 3.26 -31.68
C GLU A 707 5.99 2.38 -30.52
N THR A 708 6.39 2.98 -29.40
CA THR A 708 7.00 2.27 -28.26
C THR A 708 6.01 2.06 -27.12
N ILE A 709 4.79 2.61 -27.25
CA ILE A 709 3.72 2.55 -26.27
C ILE A 709 2.73 1.48 -26.74
N HIS A 710 2.63 0.39 -25.98
CA HIS A 710 1.77 -0.74 -26.28
C HIS A 710 0.60 -0.81 -25.30
N PHE A 711 -0.59 -1.00 -25.85
CA PHE A 711 -1.82 -1.23 -25.11
C PHE A 711 -2.35 -2.64 -25.41
N ALA A 712 -3.28 -3.14 -24.60
CA ALA A 712 -3.93 -4.42 -24.84
C ALA A 712 -4.70 -4.41 -26.18
N GLY A 713 -4.05 -4.88 -27.25
CA GLY A 713 -4.62 -5.06 -28.59
C GLY A 713 -4.13 -4.10 -29.68
N PHE A 714 -3.36 -3.05 -29.37
CA PHE A 714 -2.82 -2.10 -30.36
C PHE A 714 -1.62 -1.31 -29.80
N ASP A 715 -0.90 -0.60 -30.67
CA ASP A 715 0.18 0.31 -30.27
C ASP A 715 -0.17 1.80 -30.54
N GLY A 716 0.58 2.71 -29.92
CA GLY A 716 0.36 4.14 -30.05
C GLY A 716 0.52 4.66 -31.48
N ALA A 717 1.27 3.98 -32.34
CA ALA A 717 1.43 4.33 -33.74
C ALA A 717 0.20 3.93 -34.58
N GLU A 718 -0.43 2.80 -34.26
CA GLU A 718 -1.71 2.38 -34.82
C GLU A 718 -2.81 3.39 -34.48
N LEU A 719 -2.92 3.80 -33.22
CA LEU A 719 -3.85 4.85 -32.80
C LEU A 719 -3.58 6.19 -33.50
N SER A 720 -2.31 6.59 -33.55
CA SER A 720 -1.92 7.81 -34.24
C SER A 720 -2.30 7.76 -35.71
N SER A 721 -2.10 6.62 -36.38
CA SER A 721 -2.44 6.38 -37.78
C SER A 721 -3.96 6.42 -38.02
N PHE A 722 -4.74 5.83 -37.11
CA PHE A 722 -6.20 5.86 -37.13
C PHE A 722 -6.76 7.28 -36.99
N LEU A 723 -6.15 8.11 -36.15
CA LEU A 723 -6.58 9.50 -35.98
C LEU A 723 -6.26 10.37 -37.21
N LYS A 724 -5.13 10.12 -37.91
CA LYS A 724 -4.84 10.84 -39.18
C LYS A 724 -5.84 10.47 -40.24
N SER A 725 -6.12 9.18 -40.41
CA SER A 725 -7.05 8.70 -41.43
C SER A 725 -8.48 9.19 -41.17
N SER A 726 -8.80 9.48 -39.91
CA SER A 726 -10.08 10.08 -39.49
C SER A 726 -10.15 11.61 -39.65
N GLY A 727 -9.07 12.26 -40.12
CA GLY A 727 -9.01 13.72 -40.28
C GLY A 727 -8.89 14.48 -38.95
N LEU A 728 -8.58 13.79 -37.86
CA LEU A 728 -8.55 14.33 -36.49
C LEU A 728 -7.14 14.72 -36.03
N SER A 729 -6.08 14.34 -36.77
CA SER A 729 -4.71 14.78 -36.54
C SER A 729 -3.98 15.19 -37.83
N ASP A 730 -3.61 16.47 -37.94
CA ASP A 730 -2.76 16.96 -39.02
C ASP A 730 -1.28 16.87 -38.60
N HIS A 731 -0.54 15.91 -39.16
CA HIS A 731 0.77 15.47 -38.67
C HIS A 731 1.97 16.36 -39.02
N ARG A 732 1.76 17.54 -39.60
CA ARG A 732 2.88 18.40 -40.01
C ARG A 732 3.24 19.46 -38.98
N VAL A 733 3.42 19.12 -37.71
CA VAL A 733 4.00 20.08 -36.76
C VAL A 733 4.89 19.35 -35.76
N ALA A 734 6.20 19.51 -35.94
CA ALA A 734 7.14 19.38 -34.83
C ALA A 734 6.65 20.26 -33.68
N TRP A 735 6.44 19.65 -32.51
CA TRP A 735 6.28 20.27 -31.18
C TRP A 735 5.76 21.72 -31.15
N ALA A 736 4.50 21.91 -30.72
CA ALA A 736 4.01 23.21 -30.30
C ALA A 736 3.29 23.07 -28.94
N PRO A 737 3.88 23.55 -27.82
CA PRO A 737 3.27 23.53 -26.48
C PRO A 737 1.97 24.34 -26.34
N GLN A 738 1.43 24.86 -27.44
CA GLN A 738 0.32 25.80 -27.52
C GLN A 738 -0.88 25.30 -28.33
N LYS A 739 -0.92 24.03 -28.76
CA LYS A 739 -2.14 23.51 -29.38
C LYS A 739 -3.16 23.17 -28.29
N GLU A 740 -4.38 23.68 -28.47
CA GLU A 740 -5.53 23.37 -27.62
C GLU A 740 -5.81 21.86 -27.63
N PRO A 741 -6.19 21.24 -26.50
CA PRO A 741 -6.50 19.82 -26.46
C PRO A 741 -7.76 19.58 -27.30
N ARG A 742 -7.70 18.55 -28.16
CA ARG A 742 -8.79 18.18 -29.08
C ARG A 742 -9.46 16.89 -28.67
N VAL A 743 -8.73 16.05 -27.95
CA VAL A 743 -9.15 14.73 -27.51
C VAL A 743 -9.15 14.68 -25.99
N PHE A 744 -10.21 14.18 -25.37
CA PHE A 744 -10.23 13.86 -23.95
C PHE A 744 -10.24 12.34 -23.77
N ILE A 745 -9.32 11.83 -22.97
CA ILE A 745 -9.26 10.41 -22.62
C ILE A 745 -10.16 10.20 -21.40
N PHE A 746 -11.23 9.44 -21.61
CA PHE A 746 -12.21 9.05 -20.61
C PHE A 746 -11.99 7.58 -20.26
N SER A 747 -10.85 7.30 -19.64
CA SER A 747 -10.42 6.00 -19.11
C SER A 747 -9.28 6.22 -18.10
N ASP A 748 -8.73 5.15 -17.53
CA ASP A 748 -7.54 5.24 -16.67
C ASP A 748 -6.22 5.20 -17.46
N GLN A 749 -6.29 5.17 -18.80
CA GLN A 749 -5.14 5.02 -19.69
C GLN A 749 -4.49 6.36 -20.05
N SER A 750 -3.77 6.94 -19.09
CA SER A 750 -3.14 8.25 -19.22
C SER A 750 -2.05 8.36 -20.30
N ALA A 751 -1.39 7.25 -20.69
CA ALA A 751 -0.32 7.28 -21.70
C ALA A 751 -0.84 7.59 -23.10
N LEU A 752 -2.15 7.48 -23.32
CA LEU A 752 -2.78 7.95 -24.56
C LEU A 752 -2.53 9.44 -24.80
N TYR A 753 -2.47 10.28 -23.75
CA TYR A 753 -2.10 11.69 -23.92
C TYR A 753 -0.67 11.87 -24.44
N VAL A 754 0.25 10.97 -24.05
CA VAL A 754 1.64 10.94 -24.51
C VAL A 754 1.71 10.53 -25.98
N ALA A 755 1.01 9.44 -26.35
CA ALA A 755 0.94 8.97 -27.73
C ALA A 755 0.38 10.06 -28.68
N LEU A 756 -0.62 10.82 -28.21
CA LEU A 756 -1.24 11.92 -28.95
C LEU A 756 -0.43 13.23 -28.91
N ARG A 757 0.59 13.32 -28.05
CA ARG A 757 1.40 14.52 -27.82
C ARG A 757 0.56 15.78 -27.58
N GLN A 758 -0.46 15.67 -26.73
CA GLN A 758 -1.40 16.76 -26.43
C GLN A 758 -1.38 17.16 -24.94
N PRO A 759 -1.91 18.34 -24.58
CA PRO A 759 -2.08 18.72 -23.17
C PRO A 759 -3.01 17.78 -22.41
N THR A 760 -2.74 17.58 -21.11
CA THR A 760 -3.57 16.78 -20.21
C THR A 760 -4.46 17.65 -19.33
N PRO A 761 -5.59 17.11 -18.84
CA PRO A 761 -6.24 17.67 -17.66
C PRO A 761 -5.35 17.54 -16.41
N TYR A 762 -5.76 18.20 -15.33
CA TYR A 762 -5.05 18.12 -14.05
C TYR A 762 -5.07 16.70 -13.44
N SER A 763 -6.22 16.03 -13.43
CA SER A 763 -6.34 14.63 -12.99
C SER A 763 -6.36 13.71 -14.20
N LEU A 764 -5.53 12.66 -14.21
CA LEU A 764 -5.32 11.80 -15.37
C LEU A 764 -6.20 10.55 -15.39
N THR A 765 -6.79 10.17 -14.25
CA THR A 765 -7.53 8.92 -14.05
C THR A 765 -8.85 9.17 -13.32
N TYR A 766 -9.78 8.23 -13.43
CA TYR A 766 -11.00 8.14 -12.62
C TYR A 766 -10.69 8.03 -11.13
N TYR A 767 -9.61 7.34 -10.79
CA TYR A 767 -9.20 7.13 -9.41
C TYR A 767 -8.72 8.46 -8.79
N ASP A 768 -7.82 9.18 -9.44
CA ASP A 768 -7.30 10.46 -8.93
C ASP A 768 -8.36 11.57 -9.01
N GLY A 769 -9.21 11.54 -10.03
CA GLY A 769 -10.30 12.51 -10.26
C GLY A 769 -11.49 12.37 -9.31
N ALA A 770 -11.52 11.36 -8.44
CA ALA A 770 -12.70 10.94 -7.68
C ALA A 770 -13.26 11.96 -6.69
N SER A 771 -12.47 12.94 -6.24
CA SER A 771 -12.98 13.97 -5.32
C SER A 771 -13.86 14.99 -6.05
N LEU A 772 -14.93 15.46 -5.41
CA LEU A 772 -15.85 16.45 -5.97
C LEU A 772 -15.13 17.68 -6.54
N GLU A 773 -14.11 18.17 -5.84
CA GLU A 773 -13.30 19.33 -6.24
C GLU A 773 -12.55 19.07 -7.56
N LEU A 774 -12.00 17.86 -7.73
CA LEU A 774 -11.28 17.47 -8.95
C LEU A 774 -12.24 17.14 -10.11
N GLN A 775 -13.39 16.52 -9.83
CA GLN A 775 -14.42 16.30 -10.85
C GLN A 775 -14.90 17.62 -11.45
N ASN A 776 -15.19 18.61 -10.61
CA ASN A 776 -15.62 19.94 -11.08
C ASN A 776 -14.52 20.61 -11.91
N ARG A 777 -13.26 20.58 -11.44
CA ARG A 777 -12.12 21.12 -12.20
C ARG A 777 -11.95 20.43 -13.56
N LEU A 778 -12.15 19.11 -13.63
CA LEU A 778 -12.08 18.36 -14.87
C LEU A 778 -13.25 18.69 -15.82
N VAL A 779 -14.48 18.77 -15.31
CA VAL A 779 -15.65 19.17 -16.10
C VAL A 779 -15.46 20.59 -16.65
N ASP A 780 -14.99 21.52 -15.84
CA ASP A 780 -14.70 22.89 -16.27
C ASP A 780 -13.58 22.92 -17.32
N TRP A 781 -12.55 22.09 -17.15
CA TRP A 781 -11.50 21.93 -18.16
C TRP A 781 -12.07 21.41 -19.49
N VAL A 782 -12.91 20.38 -19.50
CA VAL A 782 -13.53 19.86 -20.73
C VAL A 782 -14.42 20.92 -21.39
N LYS A 783 -15.17 21.71 -20.62
CA LYS A 783 -16.04 22.78 -21.14
C LYS A 783 -15.27 23.94 -21.76
N ASN A 784 -14.14 24.31 -21.16
CA ASN A 784 -13.36 25.49 -21.55
C ASN A 784 -12.34 25.20 -22.66
N ASN A 785 -12.21 23.95 -23.09
CA ASN A 785 -11.33 23.54 -24.17
C ASN A 785 -12.12 23.00 -25.37
N PRO A 786 -11.60 23.10 -26.61
CA PRO A 786 -12.25 22.62 -27.82
C PRO A 786 -12.11 21.11 -27.99
N ILE A 787 -12.62 20.36 -27.01
CA ILE A 787 -12.68 18.90 -27.05
C ILE A 787 -13.74 18.49 -28.08
N ASP A 788 -13.28 17.94 -29.20
CA ASP A 788 -14.16 17.46 -30.28
C ASP A 788 -14.45 15.97 -30.14
N LEU A 789 -13.52 15.24 -29.51
CA LEU A 789 -13.52 13.80 -29.42
C LEU A 789 -13.23 13.33 -28.00
N ILE A 790 -13.93 12.29 -27.57
CA ILE A 790 -13.62 11.54 -26.35
C ILE A 790 -13.28 10.10 -26.72
N LEU A 791 -12.18 9.58 -26.16
CA LEU A 791 -11.87 8.14 -26.19
C LEU A 791 -12.36 7.54 -24.89
N PHE A 792 -13.39 6.72 -24.95
CA PHE A 792 -14.00 6.09 -23.79
C PHE A 792 -13.72 4.59 -23.82
N ASN A 793 -13.17 4.05 -22.72
CA ASN A 793 -13.03 2.61 -22.55
C ASN A 793 -14.17 2.07 -21.66
N PRO A 794 -15.25 1.50 -22.24
CA PRO A 794 -16.35 0.94 -21.45
C PRO A 794 -15.95 -0.31 -20.64
N GLY A 795 -14.78 -0.91 -20.91
CA GLY A 795 -14.25 -2.03 -20.12
C GLY A 795 -13.75 -1.62 -18.73
N GLU A 796 -13.50 -0.32 -18.49
CA GLU A 796 -12.90 0.22 -17.27
C GLU A 796 -13.92 1.01 -16.40
N LEU A 797 -15.14 0.47 -16.28
CA LEU A 797 -16.23 1.09 -15.50
C LEU A 797 -16.19 0.77 -14.00
N GLU A 798 -15.17 0.06 -13.53
CA GLU A 798 -14.95 -0.30 -12.14
C GLU A 798 -13.47 -0.22 -11.79
N PHE A 799 -13.16 0.26 -10.57
CA PHE A 799 -11.80 0.23 -10.04
C PHE A 799 -11.84 0.02 -8.52
N ASP A 800 -11.00 -0.87 -7.99
CA ASP A 800 -10.99 -1.29 -6.58
C ASP A 800 -12.36 -1.83 -6.09
N GLY A 801 -13.17 -2.43 -6.97
CA GLY A 801 -14.50 -2.97 -6.63
C GLY A 801 -15.58 -1.91 -6.40
N VAL A 802 -15.36 -0.68 -6.89
CA VAL A 802 -16.34 0.42 -6.83
C VAL A 802 -16.64 0.89 -8.24
N PRO A 803 -17.93 1.00 -8.64
CA PRO A 803 -18.31 1.50 -9.96
C PRO A 803 -17.83 2.94 -10.20
N SER A 804 -17.14 3.17 -11.32
CA SER A 804 -16.68 4.49 -11.77
C SER A 804 -17.84 5.46 -11.98
N LEU A 805 -19.02 4.95 -12.36
CA LEU A 805 -20.27 5.72 -12.47
C LEU A 805 -20.67 6.39 -11.15
N LEU A 806 -20.39 5.75 -10.01
CA LEU A 806 -20.67 6.31 -8.70
C LEU A 806 -19.51 7.13 -8.15
N ARG A 807 -18.28 6.79 -8.53
CA ARG A 807 -17.10 7.55 -8.10
C ARG A 807 -17.03 8.90 -8.80
N ASN A 808 -17.40 8.98 -10.09
CA ASN A 808 -17.21 10.14 -10.96
C ASN A 808 -18.50 10.67 -11.62
N PRO A 809 -19.64 10.79 -10.90
CA PRO A 809 -20.95 11.02 -11.50
C PRO A 809 -21.03 12.31 -12.31
N PHE A 810 -20.33 13.37 -11.91
CA PHE A 810 -20.36 14.66 -12.61
C PHE A 810 -19.66 14.61 -13.97
N ILE A 811 -18.57 13.84 -14.07
CA ILE A 811 -17.83 13.67 -15.32
C ILE A 811 -18.69 12.86 -16.30
N PHE A 812 -19.24 11.72 -15.84
CA PHE A 812 -20.16 10.90 -16.64
C PHE A 812 -21.39 11.69 -17.11
N GLN A 813 -22.02 12.45 -16.22
CA GLN A 813 -23.16 13.29 -16.57
C GLN A 813 -22.82 14.30 -17.67
N HIS A 814 -21.67 14.98 -17.58
CA HIS A 814 -21.26 15.93 -18.61
C HIS A 814 -21.03 15.25 -19.96
N VAL A 815 -20.31 14.12 -19.97
CA VAL A 815 -19.99 13.37 -21.19
C VAL A 815 -21.27 12.86 -21.86
N VAL A 816 -22.16 12.20 -21.11
CA VAL A 816 -23.42 11.63 -21.63
C VAL A 816 -24.33 12.70 -22.25
N LEU A 817 -24.40 13.89 -21.66
CA LEU A 817 -25.25 14.98 -22.16
C LEU A 817 -24.67 15.68 -23.40
N THR A 818 -23.35 15.65 -23.56
CA THR A 818 -22.62 16.50 -24.52
C THR A 818 -22.07 15.72 -25.72
N TYR A 819 -21.85 14.42 -25.60
CA TYR A 819 -21.23 13.60 -26.63
C TYR A 819 -22.13 12.43 -27.03
N LYS A 820 -21.97 11.97 -28.27
CA LYS A 820 -22.66 10.81 -28.85
C LYS A 820 -21.65 9.82 -29.40
N PHE A 821 -22.05 8.56 -29.51
CA PHE A 821 -21.21 7.55 -30.14
C PHE A 821 -21.00 7.88 -31.62
N ASP A 822 -19.78 7.64 -32.10
CA ASP A 822 -19.41 7.80 -33.50
C ASP A 822 -18.95 6.46 -34.09
N ARG A 823 -17.88 5.89 -33.52
CA ARG A 823 -17.28 4.65 -33.99
C ARG A 823 -16.54 3.92 -32.87
N LYS A 824 -16.15 2.66 -33.13
CA LYS A 824 -15.36 1.85 -32.20
C LYS A 824 -13.98 1.55 -32.80
N PHE A 825 -12.95 1.52 -31.96
CA PHE A 825 -11.58 1.14 -32.29
C PHE A 825 -11.02 0.31 -31.14
N HIS A 826 -10.78 -0.99 -31.38
CA HIS A 826 -10.40 -1.96 -30.35
C HIS A 826 -11.34 -1.91 -29.14
N SER A 827 -10.81 -1.72 -27.93
CA SER A 827 -11.56 -1.59 -26.68
C SER A 827 -12.20 -0.21 -26.49
N PHE A 828 -11.90 0.78 -27.35
CA PHE A 828 -12.36 2.16 -27.18
C PHE A 828 -13.54 2.51 -28.06
N ASP A 829 -14.49 3.20 -27.46
CA ASP A 829 -15.56 3.90 -28.14
C ASP A 829 -15.14 5.37 -28.34
N PHE A 830 -15.27 5.83 -29.57
CA PHE A 830 -14.98 7.20 -29.97
C PHE A 830 -16.29 7.98 -29.92
N LEU A 831 -16.31 9.02 -29.09
CA LEU A 831 -17.49 9.86 -28.89
C LEU A 831 -17.22 11.24 -29.47
N GLN A 832 -18.11 11.70 -30.33
CA GLN A 832 -18.03 13.02 -30.92
C GLN A 832 -18.95 13.99 -30.20
N LYS A 833 -18.57 15.27 -30.19
CA LYS A 833 -19.41 16.32 -29.63
C LYS A 833 -20.76 16.37 -30.36
N ARG A 834 -21.83 16.30 -29.59
CA ARG A 834 -23.20 16.35 -30.11
C ARG A 834 -23.60 17.82 -30.35
N PRO A 835 -24.13 18.17 -31.54
CA PRO A 835 -24.84 19.43 -31.77
C PRO A 835 -25.96 19.63 -30.74
N SER A 836 -26.19 20.86 -30.29
CA SER A 836 -27.18 21.14 -29.22
C SER A 836 -28.61 20.77 -29.58
N ASP A 837 -28.93 20.70 -30.88
CA ASP A 837 -30.23 20.37 -31.46
C ASP A 837 -30.42 18.87 -31.74
N GLU A 838 -29.36 18.07 -31.75
CA GLU A 838 -29.45 16.62 -31.97
C GLU A 838 -29.96 15.89 -30.72
N ALA A 839 -30.74 14.83 -30.88
CA ALA A 839 -31.19 14.01 -29.76
C ALA A 839 -30.01 13.31 -29.06
N ILE A 840 -30.13 13.08 -27.75
CA ILE A 840 -29.10 12.36 -27.00
C ILE A 840 -29.20 10.86 -27.32
N ASP A 841 -28.05 10.20 -27.46
CA ASP A 841 -27.95 8.78 -27.86
C ASP A 841 -28.29 7.82 -26.70
N TRP A 842 -29.58 7.76 -26.37
CA TRP A 842 -30.13 6.92 -25.32
C TRP A 842 -29.80 5.43 -25.48
N VAL A 843 -29.82 4.95 -26.71
CA VAL A 843 -29.62 3.53 -27.03
C VAL A 843 -28.19 3.12 -26.73
N TYR A 844 -27.21 3.92 -27.17
CA TYR A 844 -25.81 3.67 -26.86
C TYR A 844 -25.57 3.71 -25.35
N TRP A 845 -25.95 4.78 -24.67
CA TRP A 845 -25.62 4.95 -23.25
C TRP A 845 -26.25 3.87 -22.36
N SER A 846 -27.51 3.49 -22.62
CA SER A 846 -28.18 2.41 -21.86
C SER A 846 -27.59 1.03 -22.12
N LYS A 847 -27.06 0.79 -23.32
CA LYS A 847 -26.35 -0.46 -23.64
C LYS A 847 -24.97 -0.50 -22.99
N THR A 848 -24.23 0.61 -23.04
CA THR A 848 -22.82 0.67 -22.65
C THR A 848 -22.62 0.84 -21.15
N LEU A 849 -23.40 1.70 -20.48
CA LEU A 849 -23.31 1.92 -19.03
C LEU A 849 -24.15 0.94 -18.22
N GLY A 850 -24.96 0.13 -18.90
CA GLY A 850 -25.82 -0.88 -18.30
C GLY A 850 -27.10 -0.32 -17.69
N LYS A 851 -28.02 -1.24 -17.37
CA LYS A 851 -29.32 -0.92 -16.74
C LYS A 851 -29.32 -1.13 -15.23
N ASP A 852 -28.31 -1.80 -14.70
CA ASP A 852 -28.15 -2.09 -13.28
C ASP A 852 -27.08 -1.18 -12.69
N LEU A 853 -27.41 -0.49 -11.60
CA LEU A 853 -26.47 0.33 -10.86
C LEU A 853 -26.45 -0.11 -9.40
N ASN A 854 -25.29 -0.57 -8.92
CA ASN A 854 -25.11 -0.98 -7.53
C ASN A 854 -24.59 0.19 -6.69
N TYR A 855 -25.44 0.76 -5.83
CA TYR A 855 -25.15 1.82 -4.87
C TYR A 855 -24.41 1.36 -3.62
N GLY A 856 -24.28 0.06 -3.37
CA GLY A 856 -23.69 -0.46 -2.12
C GLY A 856 -24.33 0.19 -0.89
N PHE A 857 -23.50 0.67 0.04
CA PHE A 857 -23.92 1.40 1.24
C PHE A 857 -24.03 2.93 1.05
N VAL A 858 -23.80 3.46 -0.15
CA VAL A 858 -23.76 4.92 -0.38
C VAL A 858 -25.05 5.59 0.06
N GLY A 859 -26.21 4.99 -0.24
CA GLY A 859 -27.50 5.58 0.13
C GLY A 859 -27.71 5.72 1.64
N LEU A 860 -27.16 4.82 2.45
CA LEU A 860 -27.20 4.92 3.92
C LEU A 860 -26.28 6.01 4.49
N LEU A 861 -25.26 6.40 3.72
CA LEU A 861 -24.26 7.40 4.12
C LEU A 861 -24.57 8.79 3.57
N SER A 862 -25.50 8.88 2.63
CA SER A 862 -25.94 10.10 1.95
C SER A 862 -26.92 10.86 2.85
N ASN A 863 -26.45 11.43 3.95
CA ASN A 863 -27.30 12.27 4.80
C ASN A 863 -27.33 13.70 4.23
N HIS A 864 -28.48 14.11 3.69
CA HIS A 864 -28.66 15.40 3.04
C HIS A 864 -29.07 16.53 3.97
N ASP A 865 -29.53 16.27 5.20
CA ASP A 865 -30.07 17.29 6.12
C ASP A 865 -29.06 18.40 6.46
N LYS A 866 -27.76 18.06 6.48
CA LYS A 866 -26.68 19.02 6.78
C LYS A 866 -26.18 19.77 5.55
N LEU A 867 -26.55 19.33 4.35
CA LEU A 867 -26.01 19.84 3.07
C LEU A 867 -27.08 20.49 2.21
N THR A 868 -28.34 20.34 2.60
CA THR A 868 -29.50 20.80 1.86
C THR A 868 -30.51 21.49 2.77
N ALA A 869 -31.35 22.33 2.18
CA ALA A 869 -32.44 23.02 2.85
C ALA A 869 -33.77 22.68 2.17
N GLU A 870 -34.88 22.87 2.89
CA GLU A 870 -36.21 22.87 2.28
C GLU A 870 -36.29 23.91 1.15
N CYS A 871 -36.89 23.53 0.04
CA CYS A 871 -37.06 24.40 -1.12
C CYS A 871 -38.55 24.52 -1.47
N ARG A 872 -38.97 25.71 -1.91
CA ARG A 872 -40.33 25.95 -2.44
C ARG A 872 -40.35 26.07 -3.96
N ASN A 873 -39.41 26.82 -4.54
CA ASN A 873 -39.38 27.10 -5.98
C ASN A 873 -38.00 26.82 -6.64
N ASP A 874 -36.94 26.69 -5.86
CA ASP A 874 -35.56 26.57 -6.34
C ASP A 874 -34.95 25.26 -5.79
N CYS A 875 -35.44 24.15 -6.32
CA CYS A 875 -35.09 22.80 -5.90
C CYS A 875 -34.05 22.21 -6.86
N SER A 876 -32.79 22.26 -6.46
CA SER A 876 -31.68 21.74 -7.26
C SER A 876 -31.43 20.25 -7.06
N GLU A 877 -31.86 19.68 -5.93
CA GLU A 877 -31.56 18.29 -5.54
C GLU A 877 -32.83 17.44 -5.41
N THR A 878 -32.75 16.19 -5.85
CA THR A 878 -33.85 15.22 -5.76
C THR A 878 -33.33 13.93 -5.13
N PHE A 879 -33.96 13.51 -4.05
CA PHE A 879 -33.64 12.30 -3.30
C PHE A 879 -34.81 11.33 -3.32
N LEU A 880 -34.52 10.04 -3.48
CA LEU A 880 -35.44 8.96 -3.16
C LEU A 880 -35.11 8.46 -1.75
N ASN A 881 -36.02 8.68 -0.81
CA ASN A 881 -35.89 8.20 0.56
C ASN A 881 -36.68 6.90 0.71
N ILE A 882 -36.04 5.86 1.23
CA ILE A 882 -36.64 4.54 1.42
C ILE A 882 -36.47 4.15 2.89
N GLU A 883 -37.57 3.92 3.58
CA GLU A 883 -37.61 3.54 4.99
C GLU A 883 -37.55 2.01 5.11
N ALA A 884 -36.49 1.50 5.74
CA ALA A 884 -36.30 0.07 5.99
C ALA A 884 -36.72 -0.27 7.43
N ASP A 885 -38.02 -0.22 7.73
CA ASP A 885 -38.53 -0.46 9.08
C ASP A 885 -38.26 -1.90 9.58
N GLU A 886 -38.35 -2.91 8.70
CA GLU A 886 -38.16 -4.34 9.05
C GLU A 886 -37.43 -5.18 7.97
N LEU A 887 -36.88 -4.54 6.93
CA LEU A 887 -36.30 -5.26 5.79
C LEU A 887 -34.94 -5.89 6.14
N THR A 888 -34.85 -7.22 6.06
CA THR A 888 -33.58 -7.98 6.12
C THR A 888 -32.84 -7.99 4.79
N GLU A 889 -33.57 -7.88 3.67
CA GLU A 889 -33.04 -7.74 2.31
C GLU A 889 -33.63 -6.51 1.65
N CYS A 890 -32.80 -5.81 0.87
CA CYS A 890 -33.16 -4.52 0.29
C CYS A 890 -33.72 -4.74 -1.11
N PRO A 891 -35.02 -4.48 -1.32
CA PRO A 891 -35.59 -4.61 -2.65
C PRO A 891 -34.92 -3.60 -3.59
N PRO A 892 -34.56 -3.99 -4.83
CA PRO A 892 -34.01 -3.03 -5.78
C PRO A 892 -35.07 -1.99 -6.14
N ALA A 893 -34.66 -0.73 -6.24
CA ALA A 893 -35.52 0.33 -6.74
C ALA A 893 -35.51 0.29 -8.28
N LYS A 894 -36.68 0.22 -8.91
CA LYS A 894 -36.80 0.28 -10.36
C LYS A 894 -37.17 1.69 -10.78
N ILE A 895 -36.45 2.23 -11.76
CA ILE A 895 -36.78 3.52 -12.38
C ILE A 895 -37.09 3.26 -13.85
N LEU A 896 -38.32 3.55 -14.27
CA LEU A 896 -38.72 3.53 -15.67
C LEU A 896 -38.51 4.91 -16.28
N ILE A 897 -37.83 4.96 -17.43
CA ILE A 897 -37.70 6.14 -18.27
C ILE A 897 -38.16 5.75 -19.67
N GLY A 898 -39.35 6.23 -20.06
CA GLY A 898 -40.05 5.72 -21.23
C GLY A 898 -40.31 4.22 -21.09
N GLU A 899 -39.80 3.41 -22.02
CA GLU A 899 -39.92 1.94 -22.01
C GLU A 899 -38.73 1.22 -21.35
N VAL A 900 -37.71 1.96 -20.91
CA VAL A 900 -36.48 1.37 -20.37
C VAL A 900 -36.54 1.34 -18.84
N ALA A 901 -36.35 0.15 -18.28
CA ALA A 901 -36.23 -0.05 -16.83
C ALA A 901 -34.75 -0.07 -16.40
N PHE A 902 -34.44 0.74 -15.40
CA PHE A 902 -33.16 0.75 -14.69
C PHE A 902 -33.36 0.19 -13.27
N ASN A 903 -32.45 -0.66 -12.82
CA ASN A 903 -32.48 -1.22 -11.47
C ASN A 903 -31.38 -0.61 -10.62
N ILE A 904 -31.74 -0.09 -9.45
CA ILE A 904 -30.80 0.41 -8.45
C ILE A 904 -30.75 -0.62 -7.32
N LYS A 905 -29.61 -1.28 -7.19
CA LYS A 905 -29.31 -2.21 -6.09
C LYS A 905 -28.60 -1.43 -4.98
N TYR A 906 -28.93 -1.66 -3.73
CA TYR A 906 -28.33 -0.97 -2.59
C TYR A 906 -28.43 -1.84 -1.33
N ASN A 907 -27.63 -1.49 -0.32
CA ASN A 907 -27.66 -2.10 1.00
C ASN A 907 -28.44 -1.20 1.98
N CYS A 908 -29.13 -1.83 2.93
CA CYS A 908 -30.01 -1.23 3.92
C CYS A 908 -29.72 -1.85 5.29
N ARG A 909 -30.08 -1.14 6.35
CA ARG A 909 -30.04 -1.64 7.72
C ARG A 909 -31.45 -1.55 8.33
N PRO A 910 -31.84 -2.45 9.23
CA PRO A 910 -33.11 -2.32 9.95
C PRO A 910 -33.19 -0.96 10.66
N HIS A 911 -34.36 -0.33 10.61
CA HIS A 911 -34.64 0.98 11.19
C HIS A 911 -33.75 2.12 10.66
N SER A 912 -33.36 2.06 9.39
CA SER A 912 -32.61 3.12 8.72
C SER A 912 -33.32 3.61 7.46
N THR A 913 -33.03 4.85 7.09
CA THR A 913 -33.51 5.45 5.85
C THR A 913 -32.37 5.46 4.84
N VAL A 914 -32.63 4.94 3.65
CA VAL A 914 -31.71 5.00 2.51
C VAL A 914 -32.06 6.24 1.69
N HIS A 915 -31.07 7.10 1.45
CA HIS A 915 -31.20 8.32 0.67
C HIS A 915 -30.45 8.17 -0.66
N ILE A 916 -31.16 8.03 -1.77
CA ILE A 916 -30.55 7.91 -3.10
C ILE A 916 -30.61 9.27 -3.79
N ALA A 917 -29.46 9.90 -3.99
CA ALA A 917 -29.35 11.16 -4.74
C ALA A 917 -29.60 10.91 -6.24
N LEU A 918 -30.85 11.07 -6.67
CA LEU A 918 -31.29 10.72 -8.03
C LEU A 918 -30.54 11.52 -9.10
N ASN A 919 -30.19 12.77 -8.80
CA ASN A 919 -29.41 13.63 -9.71
C ASN A 919 -27.97 13.14 -9.96
N ARG A 920 -27.48 12.14 -9.22
CA ARG A 920 -26.16 11.51 -9.43
C ARG A 920 -26.24 10.24 -10.26
N LEU A 921 -27.45 9.82 -10.64
CA LEU A 921 -27.67 8.73 -11.59
C LEU A 921 -27.49 9.26 -13.01
N TRP A 922 -26.62 8.63 -13.80
CA TRP A 922 -26.32 9.08 -15.16
C TRP A 922 -27.57 9.19 -16.05
N PHE A 923 -28.52 8.25 -15.88
CA PHE A 923 -29.76 8.20 -16.66
C PHE A 923 -30.83 9.22 -16.18
N TRP A 924 -30.76 9.68 -14.93
CA TRP A 924 -31.77 10.59 -14.39
C TRP A 924 -31.65 11.99 -14.99
N SER A 925 -30.43 12.51 -15.01
CA SER A 925 -30.11 13.80 -15.64
C SER A 925 -30.38 13.75 -17.14
N LEU A 926 -30.15 12.60 -17.76
CA LEU A 926 -30.44 12.38 -19.16
C LEU A 926 -31.95 12.41 -19.44
N ALA A 927 -32.78 11.75 -18.61
CA ALA A 927 -34.23 11.79 -18.73
C ALA A 927 -34.78 13.21 -18.66
N LYS A 928 -34.33 13.99 -17.66
CA LYS A 928 -34.67 15.41 -17.51
C LYS A 928 -34.28 16.23 -18.74
N ALA A 929 -33.09 16.02 -19.29
CA ALA A 929 -32.62 16.73 -20.48
C ALA A 929 -33.43 16.39 -21.74
N THR A 930 -33.97 15.18 -21.84
CA THR A 930 -34.83 14.74 -22.95
C THR A 930 -36.32 14.95 -22.71
N GLY A 931 -36.73 15.59 -21.60
CA GLY A 931 -38.14 15.80 -21.26
C GLY A 931 -38.91 14.52 -20.93
N LEU A 932 -38.22 13.42 -20.62
CA LEU A 932 -38.83 12.18 -20.18
C LEU A 932 -39.02 12.21 -18.66
N GLU A 933 -40.22 11.87 -18.20
CA GLU A 933 -40.52 11.79 -16.77
C GLU A 933 -40.13 10.41 -16.22
N PRO A 934 -39.18 10.33 -15.26
CA PRO A 934 -38.85 9.07 -14.62
C PRO A 934 -39.97 8.61 -13.69
N GLN A 935 -40.37 7.35 -13.78
CA GLN A 935 -41.33 6.73 -12.86
C GLN A 935 -40.60 5.77 -11.92
N ILE A 936 -40.80 5.93 -10.62
CA ILE A 936 -40.17 5.07 -9.60
C ILE A 936 -41.16 3.97 -9.23
N ILE A 937 -40.70 2.71 -9.34
CA ILE A 937 -41.44 1.51 -8.98
C ILE A 937 -40.65 0.79 -7.88
N LEU A 938 -41.28 0.67 -6.71
CA LEU A 938 -40.77 -0.07 -5.56
C LEU A 938 -41.75 -1.20 -5.21
N PRO A 939 -41.29 -2.34 -4.68
CA PRO A 939 -42.17 -3.44 -4.27
C PRO A 939 -43.20 -3.04 -3.22
N GLU A 940 -44.34 -3.75 -3.22
CA GLU A 940 -45.37 -3.57 -2.20
C GLU A 940 -44.81 -3.83 -0.79
N GLY A 941 -45.21 -3.00 0.18
CA GLY A 941 -44.74 -3.07 1.57
C GLY A 941 -43.51 -2.22 1.91
N VAL A 942 -42.88 -1.57 0.92
CA VAL A 942 -41.77 -0.63 1.15
C VAL A 942 -42.31 0.79 1.30
N ARG A 943 -41.99 1.47 2.41
CA ARG A 943 -42.28 2.90 2.58
C ARG A 943 -41.21 3.74 1.90
N TRP A 944 -41.63 4.70 1.08
CA TRP A 944 -40.71 5.59 0.39
C TRP A 944 -41.36 6.93 0.07
N ASN A 945 -40.53 7.95 -0.15
CA ASN A 945 -40.95 9.22 -0.72
C ASN A 945 -39.86 9.79 -1.63
N VAL A 946 -40.25 10.71 -2.51
CA VAL A 946 -39.32 11.53 -3.27
C VAL A 946 -39.32 12.91 -2.65
N GLU A 947 -38.14 13.37 -2.30
CA GLU A 947 -37.94 14.65 -1.66
C GLU A 947 -37.12 15.57 -2.55
N GLN A 948 -37.61 16.81 -2.69
CA GLN A 948 -36.89 17.87 -3.37
C GLN A 948 -36.27 18.81 -2.35
N ARG A 949 -35.00 19.17 -2.58
CA ARG A 949 -34.24 20.03 -1.67
C ARG A 949 -33.42 21.06 -2.44
N LYS A 950 -33.06 22.16 -1.77
CA LYS A 950 -32.09 23.14 -2.26
C LYS A 950 -30.71 22.80 -1.72
N SER A 951 -29.71 22.70 -2.59
CA SER A 951 -28.32 22.54 -2.15
C SER A 951 -27.82 23.81 -1.44
N ILE A 952 -27.29 23.66 -0.23
CA ILE A 952 -26.64 24.77 0.50
C ILE A 952 -25.20 24.96 0.02
N ARG A 953 -24.53 23.86 -0.36
CA ARG A 953 -23.16 23.83 -0.88
C ARG A 953 -22.97 22.60 -1.76
N PRO A 954 -22.05 22.60 -2.74
CA PRO A 954 -21.79 21.43 -3.57
C PRO A 954 -21.40 20.20 -2.74
N PHE A 955 -22.01 19.06 -3.07
CA PHE A 955 -21.71 17.75 -2.47
C PHE A 955 -21.86 16.64 -3.51
N LEU A 956 -21.16 15.53 -3.28
CA LEU A 956 -21.17 14.34 -4.12
C LEU A 956 -22.44 13.53 -3.87
N TYR A 957 -22.67 13.06 -2.64
CA TYR A 957 -23.88 12.33 -2.21
C TYR A 957 -24.45 12.84 -0.89
#